data_AF-A0A355RPS4-F1
#
_entry.id   AF-A0A355RPS4-F1
#
_cell.length_a   1.000
_cell.length_b   1.000
_cell.length_c   1.000
_cell.angle_alpha   90.00
_cell.angle_beta   90.00
_cell.angle_gamma   90.00
#
_symmetry.space_group_name_H-M   'P 1'
#
loop_
_entity.id
_entity.type
_entity.pdbx_description
1 polymer ?
#
loop_
_entity_poly.entity_id
_entity_poly.type
_entity_poly.pdbx_seq_one_letter_code
_entity_poly.pdbx_strand_id
1 'polypeptide(L)'
;MIKYKDILKVTQIEPLKIKNLTLSKKEYKNVFDKLEKEKGITKQNLNEENQKFLSDAIEKAKLDKTFFKRTDFLNEYFKKLKEDKFKDIKGELEKEDIIDSISYILLIAKTDEKIKEKAEEENLTNLISFISELPNSKNVIDLSLDVCKDINPELEKGVSYTNALENKGYKSKKDKHTQKNGKLPDIDTALSELNIKLKNPVVKHSLVQLRKVINAVVDKYGAPSKYCLELGRELKKGFNERKEIKAQQDSNRYDNISAKLEILEKYPTTFRSIQSINKDALLKYKLFKEQRGISPYSNKQIRESDLFNNNYYQIDHILPYSRSFDDSFSNKVLVETELNQNKGNKTPFECSSIFSEVKSFISSHYVESNKREKLLTQKIDENNQKFIGKDAGDNSYIATIARDLIDAFLLPEEKYCQTVSGAITAKMRSLYRLGGKKHSFYPNSSFETHYISKPLTSYKYESINVNENGIELKCTNISKPYEVLLNKKSGKKELSPHQQKENELLNYFKNNIDIVNERFSKCINEPIEKLSEISKISNGADDLTKLSEACIFVIGKILNKIQKEIEEKDRSNDLHHAVDAALIGCVNAKTVKRISDYYKNEEVDELITSGNTNFSLPLPYLDFDKEVMLRVYERNINKLIENLKVLPMYQAEQLDVRNIHVLIPARLPDKDIKGAISKETIFGLTRKGELTSTISTKEIKQDQLEKICDKDDGNKAVKESIEKWIKEKKPTEWPLLEKKNTPIKKVKIIKYDDTRGKVDLSHGRFAENDSCIRVRIYKSKNANDKKIYMVPIYYYQLLREETIREQKKKNRQMLPEPVYQLMASPNDIQEMTAKQINEKYILINELNRSSLLEIEKTDGKKCLVYSGGLSNAKLEVYSLLGDNYDLATSGVIGSPKVERAVVYVNNVKTIKVRSISPLGIIS
;
A
#
# COMPACT_ATOMS: atom_id res chain seq x y z
N MET A 1 -31.11 19.88 15.82
CA MET A 1 -30.00 20.27 16.72
C MET A 1 -30.63 20.77 18.00
N ILE A 2 -30.16 20.33 19.18
CA ILE A 2 -30.73 20.73 20.47
C ILE A 2 -29.72 21.66 21.15
N LYS A 3 -30.12 22.87 21.52
CA LYS A 3 -29.25 23.77 22.28
C LYS A 3 -29.32 23.41 23.76
N TYR A 4 -28.23 23.63 24.47
CA TYR A 4 -28.15 23.27 25.88
C TYR A 4 -29.20 23.99 26.74
N LYS A 5 -29.49 25.26 26.46
CA LYS A 5 -30.60 25.99 27.09
C LYS A 5 -31.98 25.36 26.91
N ASP A 6 -32.19 24.62 25.82
CA ASP A 6 -33.46 23.94 25.55
C ASP A 6 -33.57 22.66 26.39
N ILE A 7 -32.43 22.04 26.75
CA ILE A 7 -32.37 20.89 27.66
C ILE A 7 -32.69 21.34 29.08
N LEU A 8 -32.07 22.43 29.56
CA LEU A 8 -32.35 22.97 30.90
C LEU A 8 -33.84 23.28 31.11
N LYS A 9 -34.53 23.75 30.06
CA LYS A 9 -35.98 24.01 30.10
C LYS A 9 -36.81 22.74 30.29
N VAL A 10 -36.33 21.61 29.76
CA VAL A 10 -37.04 20.33 29.80
C VAL A 10 -36.67 19.54 31.06
N THR A 11 -35.41 19.54 31.45
CA THR A 11 -34.89 18.74 32.57
C THR A 11 -35.01 19.43 33.93
N GLN A 12 -35.27 20.75 33.95
CA GLN A 12 -35.31 21.58 35.16
C GLN A 12 -34.01 21.55 35.98
N ILE A 13 -32.90 21.12 35.36
CA ILE A 13 -31.59 21.10 36.01
C ILE A 13 -31.06 22.54 36.10
N GLU A 14 -30.52 22.93 37.26
CA GLU A 14 -29.93 24.26 37.43
C GLU A 14 -28.62 24.41 36.62
N PRO A 15 -28.38 25.57 35.96
CA PRO A 15 -27.18 25.80 35.15
C PRO A 15 -25.86 25.54 35.87
N LEU A 16 -25.82 25.80 37.19
CA LEU A 16 -24.64 25.65 38.05
C LEU A 16 -24.28 24.20 38.38
N LYS A 17 -25.20 23.23 38.18
CA LYS A 17 -24.97 21.82 38.55
C LYS A 17 -24.22 21.01 37.49
N ILE A 18 -24.11 21.50 36.25
CA ILE A 18 -23.44 20.78 35.16
C ILE A 18 -22.03 21.36 34.95
N LYS A 19 -21.01 20.64 35.43
CA LYS A 19 -19.60 21.01 35.29
C LYS A 19 -19.11 20.74 33.86
N ASN A 20 -18.16 21.56 33.38
CA ASN A 20 -17.37 21.40 32.13
C ASN A 20 -17.93 21.94 30.80
N LEU A 21 -18.95 22.81 30.81
CA LEU A 21 -19.28 23.59 29.61
C LEU A 21 -18.22 24.64 29.33
N THR A 22 -17.38 24.38 28.32
CA THR A 22 -16.29 25.27 27.91
C THR A 22 -16.50 25.79 26.49
N LEU A 23 -16.08 27.04 26.29
CA LEU A 23 -15.94 27.65 24.96
C LEU A 23 -14.55 27.33 24.42
N SER A 24 -14.45 27.00 23.14
CA SER A 24 -13.16 26.97 22.47
C SER A 24 -12.56 28.37 22.43
N LYS A 25 -11.23 28.46 22.26
CA LYS A 25 -10.51 29.74 22.16
C LYS A 25 -11.08 30.66 21.05
N LYS A 26 -11.60 30.08 19.97
CA LYS A 26 -12.24 30.82 18.86
C LYS A 26 -13.63 31.34 19.24
N GLU A 27 -14.44 30.51 19.90
CA GLU A 27 -15.79 30.91 20.35
C GLU A 27 -15.71 31.98 21.44
N TYR A 28 -14.78 31.83 22.39
CA TYR A 28 -14.50 32.86 23.39
C TYR A 28 -14.12 34.18 22.71
N LYS A 29 -13.22 34.13 21.71
CA LYS A 29 -12.84 35.31 20.94
C LYS A 29 -14.06 35.93 20.22
N ASN A 30 -14.93 35.13 19.61
CA ASN A 30 -16.12 35.66 18.94
C ASN A 30 -17.10 36.35 19.91
N VAL A 31 -17.26 35.82 21.14
CA VAL A 31 -18.08 36.47 22.18
C VAL A 31 -17.45 37.80 22.57
N PHE A 32 -16.14 37.83 22.72
CA PHE A 32 -15.38 39.03 23.05
C PHE A 32 -15.45 40.09 21.94
N ASP A 33 -15.17 39.72 20.69
CA ASP A 33 -15.22 40.60 19.51
C ASP A 33 -16.64 41.19 19.31
N LYS A 34 -17.68 40.43 19.70
CA LYS A 34 -19.08 40.89 19.65
C LYS A 34 -19.40 41.90 20.75
N LEU A 35 -18.94 41.66 21.98
CA LEU A 35 -19.07 42.63 23.09
C LEU A 35 -18.28 43.91 22.84
N GLU A 36 -17.11 43.80 22.22
CA GLU A 36 -16.30 44.94 21.80
C GLU A 36 -17.07 45.81 20.80
N LYS A 37 -17.71 45.19 19.80
CA LYS A 37 -18.56 45.91 18.81
C LYS A 37 -19.85 46.48 19.39
N GLU A 38 -20.55 45.75 20.25
CA GLU A 38 -21.89 46.14 20.72
C GLU A 38 -21.85 47.09 21.92
N LYS A 39 -20.82 46.97 22.77
CA LYS A 39 -20.74 47.65 24.07
C LYS A 39 -19.43 48.41 24.28
N GLY A 40 -18.49 48.36 23.33
CA GLY A 40 -17.18 49.02 23.47
C GLY A 40 -16.27 48.38 24.53
N ILE A 41 -16.57 47.16 24.96
CA ILE A 41 -15.80 46.47 26.00
C ILE A 41 -14.54 45.86 25.37
N THR A 42 -13.37 46.37 25.76
CA THR A 42 -12.05 45.94 25.29
C THR A 42 -11.25 45.33 26.44
N LYS A 43 -10.10 44.71 26.16
CA LYS A 43 -9.22 44.21 27.23
C LYS A 43 -8.67 45.31 28.14
N GLN A 44 -8.69 46.56 27.67
CA GLN A 44 -8.08 47.70 28.36
C GLN A 44 -9.07 48.43 29.30
N ASN A 45 -10.38 48.14 29.23
CA ASN A 45 -11.42 48.83 30.02
C ASN A 45 -12.29 47.88 30.88
N LEU A 46 -11.74 46.75 31.30
CA LEU A 46 -12.39 45.76 32.17
C LEU A 46 -12.48 46.24 33.64
N ASN A 47 -13.52 47.00 33.97
CA ASN A 47 -13.94 47.28 35.36
C ASN A 47 -14.88 46.17 35.89
N GLU A 48 -15.26 46.22 37.17
CA GLU A 48 -16.12 45.20 37.81
C GLU A 48 -17.47 45.02 37.07
N GLU A 49 -18.05 46.11 36.56
CA GLU A 49 -19.30 46.07 35.81
C GLU A 49 -19.13 45.39 34.44
N ASN A 50 -18.07 45.72 33.69
CA ASN A 50 -17.75 45.12 32.40
C ASN A 50 -17.31 43.65 32.52
N GLN A 51 -16.69 43.26 33.63
CA GLN A 51 -16.40 41.86 33.94
C GLN A 51 -17.68 41.05 34.11
N LYS A 52 -18.71 41.62 34.75
CA LYS A 52 -20.02 40.99 34.90
C LYS A 52 -20.70 40.78 33.54
N PHE A 53 -20.70 41.80 32.68
CA PHE A 53 -21.24 41.68 31.31
C PHE A 53 -20.51 40.63 30.47
N LEU A 54 -19.17 40.57 30.56
CA LEU A 54 -18.38 39.56 29.88
C LEU A 54 -18.70 38.15 30.40
N SER A 55 -18.80 37.98 31.72
CA SER A 55 -19.18 36.72 32.36
C SER A 55 -20.57 36.25 31.91
N ASP A 56 -21.56 37.14 31.93
CA ASP A 56 -22.94 36.83 31.51
C ASP A 56 -23.02 36.46 30.02
N ALA A 57 -22.26 37.15 29.16
CA ALA A 57 -22.20 36.83 27.75
C ALA A 57 -21.50 35.49 27.48
N ILE A 58 -20.44 35.17 28.24
CA ILE A 58 -19.76 33.87 28.17
C ILE A 58 -20.71 32.75 28.60
N GLU A 59 -21.44 32.93 29.71
CA GLU A 59 -22.43 31.95 30.18
C GLU A 59 -23.56 31.78 29.16
N LYS A 60 -24.12 32.88 28.65
CA LYS A 60 -25.13 32.83 27.58
C LYS A 60 -24.63 32.08 26.35
N ALA A 61 -23.39 32.32 25.93
CA ALA A 61 -22.79 31.63 24.79
C ALA A 61 -22.54 30.14 25.04
N LYS A 62 -22.16 29.74 26.26
CA LYS A 62 -22.08 28.33 26.65
C LYS A 62 -23.45 27.66 26.58
N LEU A 63 -24.50 28.34 27.05
CA LEU A 63 -25.88 27.84 27.06
C LEU A 63 -26.51 27.76 25.66
N ASP A 64 -26.12 28.66 24.75
CA ASP A 64 -26.57 28.66 23.35
C ASP A 64 -25.86 27.64 22.46
N LYS A 65 -24.85 26.93 22.99
CA LYS A 65 -24.11 25.89 22.27
C LYS A 65 -25.02 24.73 21.91
N THR A 66 -24.87 24.24 20.68
CA THR A 66 -25.51 23.00 20.26
C THR A 66 -24.91 21.85 21.05
N PHE A 67 -25.72 21.21 21.87
CA PHE A 67 -25.29 20.12 22.76
C PHE A 67 -25.37 18.76 22.05
N PHE A 68 -26.44 18.53 21.28
CA PHE A 68 -26.60 17.32 20.46
C PHE A 68 -26.96 17.64 19.00
N LYS A 69 -26.25 16.99 18.08
CA LYS A 69 -26.71 16.85 16.69
C LYS A 69 -27.62 15.63 16.62
N ARG A 70 -28.91 15.84 16.36
CA ARG A 70 -29.85 14.74 16.08
C ARG A 70 -29.34 13.94 14.89
N THR A 71 -29.35 12.61 15.02
CA THR A 71 -29.04 11.71 13.91
C THR A 71 -30.08 11.86 12.81
N ASP A 72 -29.73 11.46 11.59
CA ASP A 72 -30.67 11.47 10.46
C ASP A 72 -31.90 10.60 10.75
N PHE A 73 -31.69 9.46 11.42
CA PHE A 73 -32.76 8.61 11.96
C PHE A 73 -33.71 9.42 12.86
N LEU A 74 -33.19 10.08 13.90
CA LEU A 74 -34.04 10.84 14.82
C LEU A 74 -34.75 12.01 14.13
N ASN A 75 -34.13 12.64 13.12
CA ASN A 75 -34.78 13.71 12.36
C ASN A 75 -35.99 13.18 11.56
N GLU A 76 -35.84 12.07 10.84
CA GLU A 76 -36.94 11.47 10.09
C GLU A 76 -37.98 10.85 11.04
N TYR A 77 -37.56 10.21 12.12
CA TYR A 77 -38.41 9.70 13.19
C TYR A 77 -39.37 10.77 13.72
N PHE A 78 -38.84 11.90 14.18
CA PHE A 78 -39.68 12.99 14.70
C PHE A 78 -40.49 13.72 13.63
N LYS A 79 -40.09 13.63 12.36
CA LYS A 79 -40.89 14.16 11.24
C LYS A 79 -42.08 13.25 10.97
N LYS A 80 -41.86 11.93 10.87
CA LYS A 80 -42.89 10.91 10.68
C LYS A 80 -43.87 10.87 11.85
N LEU A 81 -43.39 11.01 13.07
CA LEU A 81 -44.22 11.07 14.28
C LEU A 81 -45.29 12.20 14.25
N LYS A 82 -45.10 13.23 13.42
CA LYS A 82 -46.07 14.34 13.26
C LYS A 82 -47.12 14.07 12.18
N GLU A 83 -47.02 13.00 11.41
CA GLU A 83 -47.99 12.67 10.36
C GLU A 83 -49.28 12.13 11.01
N ASP A 84 -50.44 12.59 10.52
CA ASP A 84 -51.75 12.31 11.14
C ASP A 84 -52.07 10.82 11.25
N LYS A 85 -51.60 10.00 10.31
CA LYS A 85 -51.80 8.54 10.29
C LYS A 85 -51.11 7.78 11.43
N PHE A 86 -50.24 8.43 12.20
CA PHE A 86 -49.54 7.82 13.33
C PHE A 86 -49.96 8.41 14.69
N LYS A 87 -51.02 9.23 14.74
CA LYS A 87 -51.50 9.84 16.00
C LYS A 87 -51.87 8.81 17.06
N ASP A 88 -52.49 7.71 16.66
CA ASP A 88 -53.00 6.68 17.58
C ASP A 88 -51.89 5.87 18.26
N ILE A 89 -50.71 5.78 17.63
CA ILE A 89 -49.53 5.08 18.14
C ILE A 89 -48.46 6.02 18.72
N LYS A 90 -48.71 7.34 18.70
CA LYS A 90 -47.73 8.36 19.07
C LYS A 90 -47.22 8.22 20.51
N GLY A 91 -48.10 7.93 21.47
CA GLY A 91 -47.71 7.77 22.88
C GLY A 91 -46.83 6.54 23.13
N GLU A 92 -46.95 5.50 22.30
CA GLU A 92 -46.08 4.32 22.35
C GLU A 92 -44.71 4.61 21.76
N LEU A 93 -44.66 5.36 20.66
CA LEU A 93 -43.45 5.82 19.98
C LEU A 93 -42.62 6.84 20.80
N GLU A 94 -43.14 7.39 21.89
CA GLU A 94 -42.38 8.30 22.76
C GLU A 94 -41.58 7.56 23.85
N LYS A 95 -41.78 6.25 24.03
CA LYS A 95 -41.05 5.42 25.00
C LYS A 95 -39.63 5.13 24.51
N GLU A 96 -38.64 5.35 25.39
CA GLU A 96 -37.22 5.16 25.07
C GLU A 96 -36.90 3.73 24.61
N ASP A 97 -37.41 2.71 25.31
CA ASP A 97 -37.19 1.31 24.94
C ASP A 97 -37.77 0.96 23.56
N ILE A 98 -38.89 1.58 23.16
CA ILE A 98 -39.49 1.38 21.84
C ILE A 98 -38.62 2.02 20.75
N ILE A 99 -38.08 3.21 21.02
CA ILE A 99 -37.15 3.90 20.10
C ILE A 99 -35.89 3.05 19.92
N ASP A 100 -35.37 2.45 20.99
CA ASP A 100 -34.22 1.54 20.97
C ASP A 100 -34.52 0.29 20.12
N SER A 101 -35.64 -0.40 20.36
CA SER A 101 -36.04 -1.59 19.59
C SER A 101 -36.26 -1.27 18.11
N ILE A 102 -36.91 -0.15 17.77
CA ILE A 102 -37.06 0.31 16.37
C ILE A 102 -35.70 0.55 15.73
N SER A 103 -34.79 1.23 16.43
CA SER A 103 -33.43 1.51 15.94
C SER A 103 -32.64 0.22 15.70
N TYR A 104 -32.79 -0.77 16.59
CA TYR A 104 -32.17 -2.09 16.48
C TYR A 104 -32.75 -2.88 15.29
N ILE A 105 -34.08 -2.93 15.13
CA ILE A 105 -34.73 -3.57 13.98
C ILE A 105 -34.20 -2.97 12.67
N LEU A 106 -34.18 -1.65 12.55
CA LEU A 106 -33.66 -0.95 11.36
C LEU A 106 -32.15 -1.15 11.14
N LEU A 107 -31.40 -1.56 12.17
CA LEU A 107 -29.99 -1.91 12.07
C LEU A 107 -29.79 -3.32 11.52
N ILE A 108 -30.59 -4.31 11.94
CA ILE A 108 -30.42 -5.72 11.57
C ILE A 108 -31.26 -6.15 10.36
N ALA A 109 -32.46 -5.59 10.19
CA ALA A 109 -33.37 -5.87 9.10
C ALA A 109 -33.20 -4.82 7.99
N LYS A 110 -33.06 -5.28 6.74
CA LYS A 110 -32.85 -4.41 5.56
C LYS A 110 -33.92 -4.57 4.50
N THR A 111 -34.88 -5.46 4.71
CA THR A 111 -35.99 -5.77 3.82
C THR A 111 -37.28 -5.73 4.61
N ASP A 112 -38.39 -5.37 3.96
CA ASP A 112 -39.69 -5.24 4.62
C ASP A 112 -40.15 -6.56 5.28
N GLU A 113 -39.85 -7.70 4.64
CA GLU A 113 -40.09 -9.04 5.18
C GLU A 113 -39.37 -9.27 6.51
N LYS A 114 -38.08 -8.89 6.59
CA LYS A 114 -37.30 -9.03 7.82
C LYS A 114 -37.68 -8.01 8.88
N ILE A 115 -38.12 -6.82 8.47
CA ILE A 115 -38.64 -5.81 9.41
C ILE A 115 -39.90 -6.36 10.06
N LYS A 116 -40.80 -6.96 9.28
CA LYS A 116 -42.00 -7.62 9.79
C LYS A 116 -41.66 -8.75 10.76
N GLU A 117 -40.80 -9.68 10.37
CA GLU A 117 -40.34 -10.80 11.21
C GLU A 117 -39.76 -10.29 12.55
N LYS A 118 -38.86 -9.32 12.52
CA LYS A 118 -38.22 -8.78 13.74
C LYS A 118 -39.14 -7.91 14.58
N ALA A 119 -40.06 -7.17 13.97
CA ALA A 119 -41.08 -6.45 14.71
C ALA A 119 -42.04 -7.41 15.42
N GLU A 120 -42.37 -8.56 14.84
CA GLU A 120 -43.17 -9.60 15.50
C GLU A 120 -42.43 -10.21 16.69
N GLU A 121 -41.13 -10.52 16.54
CA GLU A 121 -40.28 -11.02 17.66
C GLU A 121 -40.19 -10.04 18.84
N GLU A 122 -40.12 -8.74 18.56
CA GLU A 122 -40.03 -7.66 19.56
C GLU A 122 -41.41 -7.23 20.10
N ASN A 123 -42.51 -7.87 19.67
CA ASN A 123 -43.90 -7.50 20.00
C ASN A 123 -44.31 -6.08 19.54
N LEU A 124 -43.77 -5.61 18.41
CA LEU A 124 -44.04 -4.29 17.80
C LEU A 124 -44.87 -4.38 16.50
N THR A 125 -45.72 -5.40 16.37
CA THR A 125 -46.48 -5.70 15.14
C THR A 125 -47.36 -4.53 14.69
N ASN A 126 -47.93 -3.77 15.63
CA ASN A 126 -48.73 -2.57 15.36
C ASN A 126 -47.90 -1.39 14.81
N LEU A 127 -46.57 -1.41 14.94
CA LEU A 127 -45.67 -0.35 14.49
C LEU A 127 -45.01 -0.66 13.14
N ILE A 128 -45.26 -1.82 12.52
CA ILE A 128 -44.59 -2.23 11.26
C ILE A 128 -44.74 -1.17 10.16
N SER A 129 -45.92 -0.60 9.98
CA SER A 129 -46.17 0.44 8.97
C SER A 129 -45.32 1.71 9.20
N PHE A 130 -45.08 2.05 10.47
CA PHE A 130 -44.22 3.17 10.85
C PHE A 130 -42.75 2.83 10.63
N ILE A 131 -42.29 1.66 11.09
CA ILE A 131 -40.90 1.22 10.98
C ILE A 131 -40.47 1.13 9.50
N SER A 132 -41.32 0.59 8.63
CA SER A 132 -41.04 0.46 7.19
C SER A 132 -40.92 1.80 6.46
N GLU A 133 -41.43 2.90 7.01
CA GLU A 133 -41.27 4.24 6.45
C GLU A 133 -39.99 4.96 6.90
N LEU A 134 -39.27 4.39 7.86
CA LEU A 134 -38.04 4.95 8.39
C LEU A 134 -36.81 4.49 7.58
N PRO A 135 -35.76 5.33 7.49
CA PRO A 135 -34.54 4.94 6.84
C PRO A 135 -33.79 3.88 7.66
N ASN A 136 -33.22 2.89 6.98
CA ASN A 136 -32.35 1.88 7.60
C ASN A 136 -31.17 2.51 8.37
N SER A 137 -30.95 2.05 9.60
CA SER A 137 -29.77 2.36 10.41
C SER A 137 -28.54 1.63 9.90
N LYS A 138 -27.37 2.28 9.90
CA LYS A 138 -26.11 1.71 9.36
C LYS A 138 -24.93 1.70 10.33
N ASN A 139 -24.98 2.55 11.35
CA ASN A 139 -23.85 2.77 12.24
C ASN A 139 -24.20 2.27 13.64
N VAL A 140 -23.21 1.67 14.30
CA VAL A 140 -23.24 1.33 15.72
C VAL A 140 -22.28 2.24 16.48
N ILE A 141 -22.50 2.41 17.77
CA ILE A 141 -21.55 3.04 18.68
C ILE A 141 -20.68 1.97 19.36
N ASP A 142 -19.54 2.37 19.91
CA ASP A 142 -18.58 1.44 20.55
C ASP A 142 -19.00 0.99 21.97
N LEU A 143 -20.20 1.36 22.42
CA LEU A 143 -20.77 1.00 23.73
C LEU A 143 -22.01 0.13 23.54
N SER A 144 -22.22 -0.84 24.44
CA SER A 144 -23.49 -1.57 24.47
C SER A 144 -24.61 -0.67 25.01
N LEU A 145 -25.85 -1.02 24.68
CA LEU A 145 -27.02 -0.32 25.18
C LEU A 145 -27.06 -0.34 26.72
N ASP A 146 -26.72 -1.48 27.33
CA ASP A 146 -26.69 -1.63 28.79
C ASP A 146 -25.71 -0.66 29.45
N VAL A 147 -24.50 -0.53 28.89
CA VAL A 147 -23.50 0.43 29.40
C VAL A 147 -23.99 1.86 29.22
N CYS A 148 -24.61 2.19 28.08
CA CYS A 148 -25.22 3.50 27.88
C CYS A 148 -26.30 3.77 28.94
N LYS A 149 -27.23 2.84 29.17
CA LYS A 149 -28.29 2.97 30.18
C LYS A 149 -27.73 3.13 31.60
N ASP A 150 -26.62 2.46 31.92
CA ASP A 150 -25.99 2.55 33.23
C ASP A 150 -25.26 3.89 33.47
N ILE A 151 -24.57 4.43 32.46
CA ILE A 151 -23.81 5.69 32.58
C ILE A 151 -24.66 6.96 32.36
N ASN A 152 -25.74 6.88 31.57
CA ASN A 152 -26.58 8.03 31.21
C ASN A 152 -27.03 8.85 32.45
N PRO A 153 -27.50 8.24 33.56
CA PRO A 153 -27.88 8.97 34.77
C PRO A 153 -26.76 9.80 35.41
N GLU A 154 -25.50 9.39 35.24
CA GLU A 154 -24.35 10.16 35.72
C GLU A 154 -23.99 11.31 34.77
N LEU A 155 -24.06 11.05 33.46
CA LEU A 155 -23.83 12.07 32.43
C LEU A 155 -24.87 13.21 32.54
N GLU A 156 -26.13 12.88 32.83
CA GLU A 156 -27.21 13.85 33.07
C GLU A 156 -26.94 14.74 34.29
N LYS A 157 -26.25 14.21 35.30
CA LYS A 157 -25.79 14.96 36.48
C LYS A 157 -24.53 15.80 36.21
N GLY A 158 -24.01 15.80 34.98
CA GLY A 158 -22.82 16.55 34.58
C GLY A 158 -21.49 15.88 34.94
N VAL A 159 -21.50 14.58 35.26
CA VAL A 159 -20.27 13.80 35.44
C VAL A 159 -19.60 13.62 34.07
N SER A 160 -18.26 13.73 34.02
CA SER A 160 -17.53 13.53 32.76
C SER A 160 -17.66 12.06 32.31
N TYR A 161 -17.59 11.81 31.00
CA TYR A 161 -17.65 10.45 30.44
C TYR A 161 -16.65 9.48 31.11
N THR A 162 -15.40 9.93 31.31
CA THR A 162 -14.37 9.12 31.95
C THR A 162 -14.73 8.78 33.39
N ASN A 163 -15.19 9.77 34.16
CA ASN A 163 -15.54 9.57 35.56
C ASN A 163 -16.81 8.71 35.70
N ALA A 164 -17.77 8.85 34.77
CA ALA A 164 -18.99 8.05 34.78
C ALA A 164 -18.69 6.56 34.57
N LEU A 165 -17.74 6.24 33.69
CA LEU A 165 -17.26 4.87 33.52
C LEU A 165 -16.54 4.36 34.78
N GLU A 166 -15.63 5.16 35.35
CA GLU A 166 -14.89 4.80 36.55
C GLU A 166 -15.81 4.56 37.77
N ASN A 167 -16.78 5.44 38.00
CA ASN A 167 -17.76 5.34 39.07
C ASN A 167 -18.59 4.04 39.00
N LYS A 168 -18.92 3.61 37.78
CA LYS A 168 -19.63 2.35 37.51
C LYS A 168 -18.73 1.12 37.47
N GLY A 169 -17.42 1.29 37.73
CA GLY A 169 -16.45 0.20 37.73
C GLY A 169 -16.06 -0.30 36.34
N TYR A 170 -16.43 0.43 35.27
CA TYR A 170 -16.00 0.11 33.92
C TYR A 170 -14.54 0.55 33.70
N LYS A 171 -13.64 -0.42 33.74
CA LYS A 171 -12.21 -0.22 33.49
C LYS A 171 -11.90 -0.11 31.99
N SER A 172 -10.89 0.69 31.65
CA SER A 172 -10.42 0.82 30.26
C SER A 172 -9.76 -0.49 29.78
N LYS A 173 -9.71 -0.71 28.45
CA LYS A 173 -9.07 -1.90 27.82
C LYS A 173 -7.59 -2.12 28.21
N LYS A 174 -6.96 -1.16 28.89
CA LYS A 174 -5.54 -1.16 29.26
C LYS A 174 -5.18 -2.06 30.44
N ASP A 175 -6.15 -2.60 31.16
CA ASP A 175 -5.87 -3.28 32.45
C ASP A 175 -5.71 -4.81 32.34
N LYS A 176 -5.48 -5.35 31.13
CA LYS A 176 -5.23 -6.78 30.90
C LYS A 176 -3.74 -7.06 30.71
N HIS A 177 -2.96 -6.89 31.77
CA HIS A 177 -1.56 -7.32 31.79
C HIS A 177 -1.46 -8.76 32.30
N THR A 178 -1.12 -9.69 31.41
CA THR A 178 -0.95 -11.12 31.72
C THR A 178 0.48 -11.51 31.33
N GLN A 179 1.45 -11.11 32.15
CA GLN A 179 2.86 -11.41 31.89
C GLN A 179 3.08 -12.92 31.80
N LYS A 180 3.46 -13.42 30.61
CA LYS A 180 3.78 -14.84 30.37
C LYS A 180 5.26 -14.98 30.01
N ASN A 181 6.15 -14.98 31.01
CA ASN A 181 7.59 -15.27 30.88
C ASN A 181 8.32 -14.49 29.76
N GLY A 182 7.88 -13.26 29.44
CA GLY A 182 8.48 -12.43 28.38
C GLY A 182 8.26 -12.93 26.95
N LYS A 183 7.32 -13.87 26.72
CA LYS A 183 7.00 -14.41 25.38
C LYS A 183 5.57 -14.09 24.97
N LEU A 184 5.35 -13.90 23.68
CA LEU A 184 4.02 -13.76 23.12
C LEU A 184 3.33 -15.13 22.99
N PRO A 185 2.10 -15.30 23.53
CA PRO A 185 1.28 -16.49 23.29
C PRO A 185 0.90 -16.59 21.81
N ASP A 186 0.28 -17.69 21.39
CA ASP A 186 -0.25 -17.77 20.03
C ASP A 186 -1.23 -16.62 19.76
N ILE A 187 -1.27 -16.16 18.52
CA ILE A 187 -1.98 -14.91 18.17
C ILE A 187 -3.48 -15.05 18.39
N ASP A 188 -4.07 -16.24 18.22
CA ASP A 188 -5.50 -16.42 18.42
C ASP A 188 -5.89 -16.33 19.90
N THR A 189 -5.11 -16.97 20.79
CA THR A 189 -5.26 -16.81 22.24
C THR A 189 -5.01 -15.36 22.65
N ALA A 190 -3.97 -14.71 22.14
CA ALA A 190 -3.65 -13.33 22.49
C ALA A 190 -4.78 -12.35 22.10
N LEU A 191 -5.34 -12.50 20.89
CA LEU A 191 -6.45 -11.69 20.41
C LEU A 191 -7.74 -11.97 21.18
N SER A 192 -8.00 -13.24 21.54
CA SER A 192 -9.16 -13.63 22.35
C SER A 192 -9.10 -13.03 23.74
N GLU A 193 -7.96 -13.13 24.43
CA GLU A 193 -7.75 -12.56 25.77
C GLU A 193 -7.96 -11.03 25.77
N LEU A 194 -7.53 -10.33 24.71
CA LEU A 194 -7.74 -8.89 24.54
C LEU A 194 -9.09 -8.51 23.92
N ASN A 195 -9.94 -9.48 23.57
CA ASN A 195 -11.22 -9.28 22.88
C ASN A 195 -11.09 -8.45 21.58
N ILE A 196 -10.02 -8.72 20.81
CA ILE A 196 -9.75 -8.09 19.52
C ILE A 196 -10.28 -9.00 18.41
N LYS A 197 -11.36 -8.57 17.74
CA LYS A 197 -11.90 -9.27 16.56
C LYS A 197 -11.13 -8.88 15.30
N LEU A 198 -10.13 -9.69 14.95
CA LEU A 198 -9.35 -9.50 13.73
C LEU A 198 -9.95 -10.27 12.55
N LYS A 199 -10.42 -9.55 11.53
CA LYS A 199 -10.96 -10.15 10.29
C LYS A 199 -9.96 -10.24 9.14
N ASN A 200 -8.92 -9.39 9.12
CA ASN A 200 -7.96 -9.36 8.02
C ASN A 200 -6.89 -10.46 8.20
N PRO A 201 -6.83 -11.47 7.30
CA PRO A 201 -5.87 -12.57 7.41
C PRO A 201 -4.42 -12.14 7.17
N VAL A 202 -4.17 -11.09 6.37
CA VAL A 202 -2.83 -10.55 6.12
C VAL A 202 -2.24 -10.00 7.42
N VAL A 203 -3.04 -9.21 8.14
CA VAL A 203 -2.67 -8.65 9.45
C VAL A 203 -2.36 -9.78 10.44
N LYS A 204 -3.20 -10.83 10.48
CA LYS A 204 -2.98 -11.99 11.34
C LYS A 204 -1.66 -12.69 11.02
N HIS A 205 -1.38 -12.90 9.74
CA HIS A 205 -0.12 -13.53 9.31
C HIS A 205 1.10 -12.72 9.75
N SER A 206 1.08 -11.40 9.58
CA SER A 206 2.17 -10.51 10.02
C SER A 206 2.38 -10.57 11.53
N LEU A 207 1.32 -10.59 12.34
CA LEU A 207 1.41 -10.75 13.79
C LEU A 207 2.01 -12.10 14.19
N VAL A 208 1.71 -13.17 13.46
CA VAL A 208 2.34 -14.50 13.68
C VAL A 208 3.83 -14.46 13.41
N GLN A 209 4.28 -13.75 12.36
CA GLN A 209 5.72 -13.58 12.11
C GLN A 209 6.39 -12.72 13.19
N LEU A 210 5.76 -11.62 13.61
CA LEU A 210 6.24 -10.78 14.71
C LEU A 210 6.44 -11.61 16.00
N ARG A 211 5.45 -12.44 16.36
CA ARG A 211 5.54 -13.36 17.50
C ARG A 211 6.76 -14.28 17.39
N LYS A 212 6.98 -14.89 16.23
CA LYS A 212 8.12 -15.81 16.03
C LYS A 212 9.46 -15.08 16.20
N VAL A 213 9.58 -13.87 15.67
CA VAL A 213 10.79 -13.04 15.80
C VAL A 213 11.01 -12.65 17.26
N ILE A 214 10.00 -12.11 17.94
CA ILE A 214 10.11 -11.71 19.36
C ILE A 214 10.49 -12.92 20.22
N ASN A 215 9.78 -14.04 20.08
CA ASN A 215 10.07 -15.23 20.89
C ASN A 215 11.48 -15.77 20.61
N ALA A 216 11.96 -15.73 19.36
CA ALA A 216 13.32 -16.13 19.02
C ALA A 216 14.39 -15.18 19.60
N VAL A 217 14.13 -13.87 19.64
CA VAL A 217 14.99 -12.90 20.34
C VAL A 217 15.04 -13.22 21.82
N VAL A 218 13.89 -13.48 22.44
CA VAL A 218 13.78 -13.82 23.87
C VAL A 218 14.51 -15.13 24.18
N ASP A 219 14.39 -16.15 23.33
CA ASP A 219 15.08 -17.43 23.48
C ASP A 219 16.61 -17.28 23.41
N LYS A 220 17.11 -16.38 22.56
CA LYS A 220 18.56 -16.22 22.34
C LYS A 220 19.21 -15.22 23.30
N TYR A 221 18.54 -14.11 23.63
CA TYR A 221 19.12 -12.96 24.33
C TYR A 221 18.41 -12.63 25.65
N GLY A 222 17.33 -13.34 25.99
CA GLY A 222 16.45 -12.97 27.11
C GLY A 222 15.45 -11.86 26.75
N ALA A 223 14.55 -11.55 27.68
CA ALA A 223 13.51 -10.55 27.46
C ALA A 223 14.10 -9.14 27.26
N PRO A 224 13.79 -8.46 26.13
CA PRO A 224 14.20 -7.08 25.91
C PRO A 224 13.74 -6.13 27.01
N SER A 225 14.62 -5.19 27.39
CA SER A 225 14.29 -4.14 28.37
C SER A 225 13.34 -3.07 27.84
N LYS A 226 13.27 -2.94 26.51
CA LYS A 226 12.51 -1.94 25.77
C LYS A 226 12.07 -2.48 24.41
N TYR A 227 10.83 -2.19 24.03
CA TYR A 227 10.28 -2.49 22.71
C TYR A 227 9.98 -1.19 21.97
N CYS A 228 10.41 -1.12 20.72
CA CYS A 228 10.17 0.01 19.83
C CYS A 228 9.53 -0.51 18.54
N LEU A 229 8.43 0.11 18.11
CA LEU A 229 7.74 -0.20 16.86
C LEU A 229 7.64 1.05 15.98
N GLU A 230 7.82 0.86 14.68
CA GLU A 230 7.44 1.86 13.69
C GLU A 230 5.94 1.77 13.41
N LEU A 231 5.25 2.91 13.47
CA LEU A 231 3.87 3.04 13.04
C LEU A 231 3.83 3.85 11.75
N GLY A 232 2.88 3.53 10.87
CA GLY A 232 2.49 4.37 9.72
C GLY A 232 1.82 5.70 10.12
N ARG A 233 2.15 6.25 11.29
CA ARG A 233 1.69 7.56 11.72
C ARG A 233 2.51 8.62 11.01
N GLU A 234 1.85 9.55 10.33
CA GLU A 234 2.45 10.80 9.89
C GLU A 234 2.98 11.56 11.13
N LEU A 235 4.08 12.30 10.98
CA LEU A 235 4.55 13.21 12.02
C LEU A 235 3.45 14.20 12.41
N LYS A 236 3.54 14.77 13.62
CA LYS A 236 2.62 15.86 14.01
C LYS A 236 2.83 17.03 13.05
N LYS A 237 1.97 17.10 12.04
CA LYS A 237 1.87 18.18 11.05
C LYS A 237 1.81 19.55 11.72
N GLY A 238 2.32 20.56 11.01
CA GLY A 238 2.37 21.96 11.47
C GLY A 238 0.99 22.49 11.88
N PHE A 239 0.95 23.64 12.54
CA PHE A 239 -0.35 24.27 12.84
C PHE A 239 -1.08 24.68 11.54
N ASN A 240 -0.36 25.22 10.56
CA ASN A 240 -0.90 25.65 9.28
C ASN A 240 -1.33 24.47 8.42
N GLU A 241 -0.46 23.46 8.25
CA GLU A 241 -0.83 22.24 7.51
C GLU A 241 -2.05 21.52 8.12
N ARG A 242 -2.17 21.43 9.46
CA ARG A 242 -3.37 20.87 10.10
C ARG A 242 -4.63 21.70 9.83
N LYS A 243 -4.48 23.04 9.78
CA LYS A 243 -5.58 23.95 9.46
C LYS A 243 -6.01 23.79 8.01
N GLU A 244 -5.07 23.64 7.08
CA GLU A 244 -5.33 23.39 5.66
C GLU A 244 -5.98 22.03 5.42
N ILE A 245 -5.45 20.96 6.02
CA ILE A 245 -6.07 19.63 5.95
C ILE A 245 -7.49 19.67 6.49
N LYS A 246 -7.72 20.34 7.62
CA LYS A 246 -9.06 20.51 8.16
C LYS A 246 -9.95 21.32 7.23
N ALA A 247 -9.45 22.43 6.67
CA ALA A 247 -10.18 23.25 5.71
C ALA A 247 -10.53 22.45 4.45
N GLN A 248 -9.61 21.61 3.95
CA GLN A 248 -9.85 20.74 2.80
C GLN A 248 -10.85 19.63 3.13
N GLN A 249 -10.78 19.02 4.31
CA GLN A 249 -11.76 18.02 4.76
C GLN A 249 -13.15 18.63 4.93
N ASP A 250 -13.23 19.82 5.53
CA ASP A 250 -14.46 20.57 5.69
C ASP A 250 -15.02 20.96 4.30
N SER A 251 -14.19 21.50 3.40
CA SER A 251 -14.58 21.79 2.01
C SER A 251 -15.11 20.55 1.30
N ASN A 252 -14.36 19.44 1.31
CA ASN A 252 -14.80 18.17 0.71
C ASN A 252 -16.14 17.70 1.28
N ARG A 253 -16.38 17.90 2.58
CA ARG A 253 -17.66 17.57 3.22
C ARG A 253 -18.77 18.48 2.72
N TYR A 254 -18.54 19.79 2.64
CA TYR A 254 -19.49 20.74 2.10
C TYR A 254 -19.80 20.42 0.64
N ASP A 255 -18.79 20.22 -0.20
CA ASP A 255 -18.93 19.86 -1.61
C ASP A 255 -19.74 18.58 -1.80
N ASN A 256 -19.52 17.56 -0.96
CA ASN A 256 -20.30 16.32 -1.00
C ASN A 256 -21.76 16.54 -0.59
N ILE A 257 -22.03 17.42 0.38
CA ILE A 257 -23.40 17.75 0.81
C ILE A 257 -24.09 18.56 -0.28
N SER A 258 -23.45 19.61 -0.80
CA SER A 258 -23.96 20.45 -1.89
C SER A 258 -24.26 19.61 -3.13
N ALA A 259 -23.34 18.73 -3.55
CA ALA A 259 -23.57 17.83 -4.66
C ALA A 259 -24.77 16.90 -4.42
N LYS A 260 -24.96 16.39 -3.20
CA LYS A 260 -26.14 15.57 -2.87
C LYS A 260 -27.45 16.37 -2.91
N LEU A 261 -27.43 17.63 -2.47
CA LEU A 261 -28.60 18.51 -2.55
C LEU A 261 -28.97 18.79 -4.02
N GLU A 262 -27.99 19.12 -4.85
CA GLU A 262 -28.22 19.36 -6.27
C GLU A 262 -28.72 18.12 -7.02
N ILE A 263 -28.22 16.93 -6.67
CA ILE A 263 -28.75 15.66 -7.22
C ILE A 263 -30.23 15.50 -6.86
N LEU A 264 -30.64 15.82 -5.63
CA LEU A 264 -32.06 15.73 -5.26
C LEU A 264 -32.95 16.72 -6.00
N GLU A 265 -32.46 17.95 -6.15
CA GLU A 265 -33.18 19.00 -6.85
C GLU A 265 -33.37 18.66 -8.33
N LYS A 266 -32.32 18.15 -8.98
CA LYS A 266 -32.34 17.83 -10.41
C LYS A 266 -32.97 16.49 -10.75
N TYR A 267 -32.88 15.49 -9.86
CA TYR A 267 -33.36 14.12 -10.11
C TYR A 267 -34.31 13.61 -9.00
N PRO A 268 -35.39 14.35 -8.67
CA PRO A 268 -36.28 14.01 -7.56
C PRO A 268 -37.05 12.69 -7.78
N THR A 269 -37.23 12.27 -9.04
CA THR A 269 -37.87 11.00 -9.39
C THR A 269 -36.94 9.79 -9.24
N THR A 270 -35.62 10.00 -9.38
CA THR A 270 -34.60 8.97 -9.22
C THR A 270 -34.18 8.81 -7.76
N PHE A 271 -34.06 9.92 -7.03
CA PHE A 271 -33.61 9.93 -5.63
C PHE A 271 -34.64 10.64 -4.75
N ARG A 272 -35.21 9.90 -3.80
CA ARG A 272 -36.25 10.40 -2.88
C ARG A 272 -35.68 11.16 -1.67
N SER A 273 -34.40 10.98 -1.37
CA SER A 273 -33.72 11.61 -0.22
C SER A 273 -32.19 11.58 -0.34
N ILE A 274 -31.49 12.39 0.47
CA ILE A 274 -30.01 12.51 0.49
C ILE A 274 -29.36 11.13 0.76
N GLN A 275 -30.07 10.29 1.50
CA GLN A 275 -29.67 8.95 1.91
C GLN A 275 -29.82 7.93 0.78
N SER A 276 -30.76 8.14 -0.16
CA SER A 276 -30.91 7.30 -1.35
C SER A 276 -29.74 7.47 -2.33
N ILE A 277 -29.00 8.57 -2.24
CA ILE A 277 -27.80 8.84 -3.06
C ILE A 277 -26.61 8.06 -2.48
N ASN A 278 -26.31 6.94 -3.13
CA ASN A 278 -25.17 6.09 -2.79
C ASN A 278 -23.82 6.73 -3.20
N LYS A 279 -22.71 6.12 -2.80
CA LYS A 279 -21.36 6.65 -3.09
C LYS A 279 -21.07 6.71 -4.60
N ASP A 280 -21.58 5.74 -5.35
CA ASP A 280 -21.38 5.64 -6.80
C ASP A 280 -22.10 6.77 -7.54
N ALA A 281 -23.38 7.01 -7.24
CA ALA A 281 -24.16 8.11 -7.78
C ALA A 281 -23.54 9.48 -7.47
N LEU A 282 -23.10 9.69 -6.23
CA LEU A 282 -22.38 10.91 -5.86
C LEU A 282 -21.09 11.06 -6.67
N LEU A 283 -20.34 9.98 -6.85
CA LEU A 283 -19.09 9.98 -7.59
C LEU A 283 -19.32 10.26 -9.08
N LYS A 284 -20.30 9.62 -9.71
CA LYS A 284 -20.70 9.90 -11.10
C LYS A 284 -21.05 11.36 -11.30
N TYR A 285 -21.84 11.94 -10.40
CA TYR A 285 -22.22 13.34 -10.48
C TYR A 285 -21.03 14.29 -10.32
N LYS A 286 -20.10 13.99 -9.40
CA LYS A 286 -18.86 14.77 -9.23
C LYS A 286 -17.98 14.71 -10.48
N LEU A 287 -17.83 13.52 -11.07
CA LEU A 287 -17.07 13.34 -12.31
C LEU A 287 -17.76 14.03 -13.49
N PHE A 288 -19.08 13.94 -13.59
CA PHE A 288 -19.87 14.66 -14.60
C PHE A 288 -19.63 16.17 -14.52
N LYS A 289 -19.65 16.75 -13.32
CA LYS A 289 -19.34 18.17 -13.11
C LYS A 289 -17.89 18.52 -13.45
N GLU A 290 -16.93 17.75 -12.95
CA GLU A 290 -15.50 17.96 -13.22
C GLU A 290 -15.20 17.93 -14.72
N GLN A 291 -15.83 17.01 -15.45
CA GLN A 291 -15.71 16.84 -16.89
C GLN A 291 -16.62 17.77 -17.70
N ARG A 292 -17.37 18.67 -17.04
CA ARG A 292 -18.34 19.57 -17.68
C ARG A 292 -19.37 18.85 -18.56
N GLY A 293 -19.73 17.63 -18.17
CA GLY A 293 -20.67 16.78 -18.87
C GLY A 293 -20.15 16.23 -20.19
N ILE A 294 -18.83 16.18 -20.42
CA ILE A 294 -18.21 15.65 -21.64
C ILE A 294 -17.44 14.37 -21.30
N SER A 295 -17.57 13.33 -22.11
CA SER A 295 -16.81 12.08 -21.93
C SER A 295 -15.37 12.24 -22.47
N PRO A 296 -14.32 11.96 -21.68
CA PRO A 296 -12.93 12.03 -22.14
C PRO A 296 -12.58 11.04 -23.25
N TYR A 297 -13.38 9.98 -23.42
CA TYR A 297 -13.09 8.89 -24.36
C TYR A 297 -13.78 9.04 -25.70
N SER A 298 -14.70 9.98 -25.83
CA SER A 298 -15.45 10.23 -27.06
C SER A 298 -15.58 11.72 -27.42
N ASN A 299 -15.24 12.62 -26.49
CA ASN A 299 -15.55 14.05 -26.55
C ASN A 299 -17.05 14.37 -26.77
N LYS A 300 -17.94 13.39 -26.53
CA LYS A 300 -19.39 13.58 -26.66
C LYS A 300 -19.98 14.04 -25.34
N GLN A 301 -21.09 14.78 -25.44
CA GLN A 301 -21.86 15.20 -24.28
C GLN A 301 -22.55 14.00 -23.63
N ILE A 302 -22.40 13.89 -22.31
CA ILE A 302 -23.05 12.90 -21.47
C ILE A 302 -24.50 13.32 -21.30
N ARG A 303 -25.42 12.42 -21.68
CA ARG A 303 -26.86 12.67 -21.52
C ARG A 303 -27.23 12.64 -20.05
N GLU A 304 -27.64 13.80 -19.53
CA GLU A 304 -27.94 13.99 -18.12
C GLU A 304 -29.07 13.07 -17.62
N SER A 305 -30.04 12.74 -18.47
CA SER A 305 -31.13 11.80 -18.16
C SER A 305 -30.66 10.35 -17.87
N ASP A 306 -29.51 9.96 -18.44
CA ASP A 306 -28.97 8.60 -18.33
C ASP A 306 -27.80 8.51 -17.35
N LEU A 307 -27.44 9.61 -16.67
CA LEU A 307 -26.22 9.75 -15.87
C LEU A 307 -26.02 8.61 -14.85
N PHE A 308 -27.10 8.15 -14.22
CA PHE A 308 -27.06 7.11 -13.20
C PHE A 308 -27.28 5.69 -13.75
N ASN A 309 -27.48 5.52 -15.06
CA ASN A 309 -27.72 4.24 -15.70
C ASN A 309 -26.41 3.58 -16.15
N ASN A 310 -26.05 2.46 -15.52
CA ASN A 310 -24.82 1.71 -15.80
C ASN A 310 -24.75 1.08 -17.20
N ASN A 311 -25.88 1.00 -17.93
CA ASN A 311 -25.87 0.51 -19.31
C ASN A 311 -25.32 1.55 -20.29
N TYR A 312 -25.43 2.84 -19.95
CA TYR A 312 -24.95 3.94 -20.80
C TYR A 312 -23.63 4.53 -20.30
N TYR A 313 -23.51 4.78 -18.99
CA TYR A 313 -22.33 5.42 -18.43
C TYR A 313 -21.79 4.70 -17.19
N GLN A 314 -20.48 4.50 -17.18
CA GLN A 314 -19.73 3.86 -16.11
C GLN A 314 -18.54 4.70 -15.69
N ILE A 315 -18.14 4.51 -14.43
CA ILE A 315 -16.88 5.04 -13.93
C ILE A 315 -15.78 4.07 -14.36
N ASP A 316 -14.84 4.55 -15.16
CA ASP A 316 -13.62 3.82 -15.52
C ASP A 316 -12.45 4.27 -14.65
N HIS A 317 -11.54 3.33 -14.38
CA HIS A 317 -10.22 3.62 -13.84
C HIS A 317 -9.26 3.88 -15.01
N ILE A 318 -8.78 5.12 -15.14
CA ILE A 318 -7.87 5.55 -16.21
C ILE A 318 -6.70 4.56 -16.31
N LEU A 319 -5.96 4.42 -15.21
CA LEU A 319 -5.01 3.33 -15.01
C LEU A 319 -5.75 2.14 -14.40
N PRO A 320 -5.81 0.98 -15.08
CA PRO A 320 -6.60 -0.15 -14.60
C PRO A 320 -6.24 -0.55 -13.17
N TYR A 321 -7.26 -0.66 -12.30
CA TYR A 321 -7.05 -0.95 -10.88
C TYR A 321 -6.23 -2.23 -10.63
N SER A 322 -6.39 -3.25 -11.48
CA SER A 322 -5.64 -4.52 -11.36
C SER A 322 -4.12 -4.37 -11.57
N ARG A 323 -3.69 -3.27 -12.22
CA ARG A 323 -2.29 -2.95 -12.53
C ARG A 323 -1.73 -1.85 -11.65
N SER A 324 -2.55 -0.84 -11.30
CA SER A 324 -2.11 0.34 -10.56
C SER A 324 -2.48 0.36 -9.07
N PHE A 325 -3.49 -0.39 -8.65
CA PHE A 325 -4.08 -0.34 -7.30
C PHE A 325 -4.55 1.06 -6.88
N ASP A 326 -4.68 1.99 -7.82
CA ASP A 326 -5.04 3.37 -7.56
C ASP A 326 -6.55 3.56 -7.68
N ASP A 327 -7.23 3.67 -6.53
CA ASP A 327 -8.67 3.97 -6.47
C ASP A 327 -8.98 5.47 -6.23
N SER A 328 -7.97 6.34 -6.37
CA SER A 328 -8.14 7.77 -6.14
C SER A 328 -9.09 8.42 -7.14
N PHE A 329 -9.69 9.54 -6.74
CA PHE A 329 -10.57 10.33 -7.60
C PHE A 329 -9.87 10.82 -8.88
N SER A 330 -8.56 11.12 -8.81
CA SER A 330 -7.78 11.52 -9.99
C SER A 330 -7.53 10.37 -10.97
N ASN A 331 -7.73 9.11 -10.58
CA ASN A 331 -7.66 7.96 -11.48
C ASN A 331 -9.03 7.55 -12.06
N LYS A 332 -10.10 8.34 -11.83
CA LYS A 332 -11.46 7.98 -12.25
C LYS A 332 -12.03 8.97 -13.25
N VAL A 333 -12.74 8.46 -14.24
CA VAL A 333 -13.50 9.24 -15.25
C VAL A 333 -14.85 8.59 -15.51
N LEU A 334 -15.85 9.41 -15.83
CA LEU A 334 -17.16 8.96 -16.27
C LEU A 334 -17.19 8.90 -17.80
N VAL A 335 -17.46 7.72 -18.35
CA VAL A 335 -17.39 7.44 -19.80
C VAL A 335 -18.53 6.52 -20.22
N GLU A 336 -18.75 6.40 -21.52
CA GLU A 336 -19.70 5.44 -22.09
C GLU A 336 -19.32 4.01 -21.72
N THR A 337 -20.30 3.21 -21.30
CA THR A 337 -20.12 1.81 -20.88
C THR A 337 -19.41 0.98 -21.95
N GLU A 338 -19.76 1.17 -23.21
CA GLU A 338 -19.14 0.46 -24.33
C GLU A 338 -17.64 0.80 -24.47
N LEU A 339 -17.26 2.06 -24.32
CA LEU A 339 -15.86 2.49 -24.42
C LEU A 339 -15.03 2.00 -23.24
N ASN A 340 -15.61 1.99 -22.03
CA ASN A 340 -15.00 1.37 -20.85
C ASN A 340 -14.72 -0.13 -21.09
N GLN A 341 -15.73 -0.87 -21.59
CA GLN A 341 -15.59 -2.30 -21.90
C GLN A 341 -14.55 -2.57 -22.99
N ASN A 342 -14.51 -1.72 -24.03
CA ASN A 342 -13.55 -1.81 -25.12
C ASN A 342 -12.11 -1.50 -24.66
N LYS A 343 -11.92 -0.57 -23.71
CA LYS A 343 -10.63 -0.31 -23.07
C LYS A 343 -10.17 -1.52 -22.26
N GLY A 344 -11.04 -2.08 -21.42
CA GLY A 344 -10.72 -3.22 -20.56
C GLY A 344 -9.52 -2.95 -19.65
N ASN A 345 -8.60 -3.92 -19.51
CA ASN A 345 -7.42 -3.80 -18.64
C ASN A 345 -6.24 -3.01 -19.25
N LYS A 346 -6.53 -2.10 -20.19
CA LYS A 346 -5.54 -1.27 -20.88
C LYS A 346 -5.54 0.17 -20.36
N THR A 347 -4.42 0.87 -20.48
CA THR A 347 -4.37 2.33 -20.33
C THR A 347 -5.03 3.01 -21.53
N PRO A 348 -5.42 4.30 -21.45
CA PRO A 348 -5.87 5.04 -22.63
C PRO A 348 -4.82 5.00 -23.75
N PHE A 349 -3.54 5.14 -23.42
CA PHE A 349 -2.43 5.07 -24.39
C PHE A 349 -2.39 3.73 -25.15
N GLU A 350 -2.59 2.61 -24.46
CA GLU A 350 -2.62 1.26 -25.05
C GLU A 350 -3.88 1.02 -25.91
N CYS A 351 -4.90 1.88 -25.82
CA CYS A 351 -6.12 1.84 -26.61
C CYS A 351 -6.15 3.00 -27.62
N SER A 352 -5.56 2.81 -28.80
CA SER A 352 -5.36 3.89 -29.78
C SER A 352 -6.63 4.65 -30.17
N SER A 353 -7.78 3.96 -30.24
CA SER A 353 -9.09 4.57 -30.55
C SER A 353 -9.59 5.53 -29.47
N ILE A 354 -9.19 5.31 -28.21
CA ILE A 354 -9.52 6.18 -27.08
C ILE A 354 -8.47 7.26 -26.91
N PHE A 355 -7.19 6.94 -27.15
CA PHE A 355 -6.09 7.87 -26.87
C PHE A 355 -6.15 9.16 -27.71
N SER A 356 -6.59 9.06 -28.96
CA SER A 356 -6.81 10.24 -29.82
C SER A 356 -7.83 11.19 -29.21
N GLU A 357 -8.96 10.64 -28.73
CA GLU A 357 -10.02 11.41 -28.08
C GLU A 357 -9.55 12.02 -26.77
N VAL A 358 -8.79 11.27 -25.97
CA VAL A 358 -8.22 11.77 -24.70
C VAL A 358 -7.28 12.96 -24.94
N LYS A 359 -6.43 12.91 -25.97
CA LYS A 359 -5.57 14.06 -26.31
C LYS A 359 -6.39 15.29 -26.69
N SER A 360 -7.42 15.09 -27.53
CA SER A 360 -8.34 16.16 -27.94
C SER A 360 -9.09 16.75 -26.74
N PHE A 361 -9.51 15.90 -25.80
CA PHE A 361 -10.18 16.32 -24.58
C PHE A 361 -9.26 17.20 -23.72
N ILE A 362 -8.02 16.76 -23.50
CA ILE A 362 -7.01 17.47 -22.70
C ILE A 362 -6.60 18.80 -23.34
N SER A 363 -6.54 18.88 -24.68
CA SER A 363 -6.22 20.15 -25.35
C SER A 363 -7.37 21.14 -25.29
N SER A 364 -8.61 20.66 -25.23
CA SER A 364 -9.82 21.49 -25.34
C SER A 364 -10.42 21.87 -23.98
N HIS A 365 -10.07 21.14 -22.91
CA HIS A 365 -10.66 21.32 -21.59
C HIS A 365 -9.59 21.35 -20.50
N TYR A 366 -9.86 22.10 -19.43
CA TYR A 366 -9.02 22.06 -18.23
C TYR A 366 -9.15 20.69 -17.55
N VAL A 367 -8.02 20.03 -17.34
CA VAL A 367 -7.91 18.78 -16.60
C VAL A 367 -6.87 18.97 -15.50
N GLU A 368 -7.21 18.62 -14.27
CA GLU A 368 -6.29 18.71 -13.13
C GLU A 368 -5.01 17.89 -13.37
N SER A 369 -3.88 18.40 -12.89
CA SER A 369 -2.55 17.92 -13.26
C SER A 369 -2.35 16.41 -13.02
N ASN A 370 -2.74 15.91 -11.84
CA ASN A 370 -2.58 14.49 -11.51
C ASN A 370 -3.44 13.58 -12.40
N LYS A 371 -4.67 14.00 -12.71
CA LYS A 371 -5.55 13.27 -13.65
C LYS A 371 -5.03 13.31 -15.08
N ARG A 372 -4.50 14.45 -15.52
CA ARG A 372 -3.89 14.64 -16.85
C ARG A 372 -2.69 13.71 -17.05
N GLU A 373 -1.81 13.60 -16.05
CA GLU A 373 -0.66 12.69 -16.11
C GLU A 373 -1.09 11.23 -16.27
N LYS A 374 -2.10 10.79 -15.52
CA LYS A 374 -2.66 9.44 -15.61
C LYS A 374 -3.26 9.14 -16.99
N LEU A 375 -4.00 10.10 -17.56
CA LEU A 375 -4.57 9.98 -18.90
C LEU A 375 -3.51 9.85 -20.00
N LEU A 376 -2.32 10.44 -19.78
CA LEU A 376 -1.19 10.43 -20.73
C LEU A 376 -0.16 9.32 -20.45
N THR A 377 -0.35 8.53 -19.39
CA THR A 377 0.60 7.52 -18.95
C THR A 377 0.73 6.39 -19.97
N GLN A 378 1.96 6.14 -20.42
CA GLN A 378 2.26 5.12 -21.44
C GLN A 378 2.55 3.75 -20.82
N LYS A 379 3.19 3.72 -19.66
CA LYS A 379 3.58 2.49 -18.95
C LYS A 379 3.29 2.63 -17.47
N ILE A 380 2.75 1.56 -16.89
CA ILE A 380 2.56 1.42 -15.45
C ILE A 380 3.76 0.65 -14.90
N ASP A 381 4.40 1.17 -13.85
CA ASP A 381 5.36 0.40 -13.05
C ASP A 381 4.59 -0.51 -12.09
N GLU A 382 4.18 -1.68 -12.60
CA GLU A 382 3.32 -2.63 -11.89
C GLU A 382 3.98 -3.21 -10.62
N ASN A 383 5.31 -3.23 -10.55
CA ASN A 383 6.03 -3.77 -9.40
C ASN A 383 6.02 -2.78 -8.25
N ASN A 384 6.33 -1.51 -8.48
CA ASN A 384 6.33 -0.49 -7.41
C ASN A 384 4.91 -0.17 -6.90
N GLN A 385 3.89 -0.15 -7.77
CA GLN A 385 2.53 0.22 -7.37
C GLN A 385 1.79 -0.85 -6.55
N LYS A 386 2.10 -2.14 -6.77
CA LYS A 386 1.58 -3.26 -5.96
C LYS A 386 1.87 -3.12 -4.46
N PHE A 387 3.01 -2.54 -4.09
CA PHE A 387 3.43 -2.38 -2.68
C PHE A 387 2.92 -1.12 -1.99
N ILE A 388 2.61 -0.04 -2.72
CA ILE A 388 2.39 1.28 -2.11
C ILE A 388 0.92 1.48 -1.68
N GLY A 389 -0.04 1.08 -2.51
CA GLY A 389 -1.45 1.44 -2.31
C GLY A 389 -2.23 0.57 -1.32
N LYS A 390 -1.94 -0.74 -1.27
CA LYS A 390 -2.73 -1.72 -0.50
C LYS A 390 -2.20 -1.94 0.93
N ASP A 391 -0.88 -1.86 1.12
CA ASP A 391 -0.24 -2.26 2.38
C ASP A 391 -0.18 -1.14 3.43
N ALA A 392 -0.28 0.14 3.05
CA ALA A 392 -0.11 1.26 4.00
C ALA A 392 -1.17 1.28 5.12
N GLY A 393 -2.43 1.00 4.78
CA GLY A 393 -3.53 0.89 5.75
C GLY A 393 -3.38 -0.34 6.65
N ASP A 394 -3.05 -1.49 6.05
CA ASP A 394 -2.82 -2.75 6.77
C ASP A 394 -1.62 -2.65 7.72
N ASN A 395 -0.53 -1.99 7.32
CA ASN A 395 0.66 -1.76 8.15
C ASN A 395 0.34 -0.93 9.41
N SER A 396 -0.47 0.11 9.27
CA SER A 396 -0.87 0.94 10.42
C SER A 396 -1.75 0.15 11.41
N TYR A 397 -2.61 -0.72 10.88
CA TYR A 397 -3.46 -1.58 11.69
C TYR A 397 -2.66 -2.70 12.38
N ILE A 398 -1.74 -3.37 11.66
CA ILE A 398 -0.78 -4.35 12.20
C ILE A 398 -0.03 -3.73 13.37
N ALA A 399 0.56 -2.56 13.17
CA ALA A 399 1.44 -1.98 14.17
C ALA A 399 0.68 -1.48 15.42
N THR A 400 -0.61 -1.12 15.27
CA THR A 400 -1.49 -0.81 16.41
C THR A 400 -1.77 -2.06 17.24
N ILE A 401 -2.19 -3.16 16.60
CA ILE A 401 -2.45 -4.42 17.33
C ILE A 401 -1.16 -4.97 17.92
N ALA A 402 -0.05 -4.91 17.19
CA ALA A 402 1.27 -5.33 17.67
C ALA A 402 1.66 -4.60 18.96
N ARG A 403 1.46 -3.28 19.01
CA ARG A 403 1.68 -2.50 20.23
C ARG A 403 0.80 -3.00 21.37
N ASP A 404 -0.50 -3.17 21.14
CA ASP A 404 -1.43 -3.62 22.18
C ASP A 404 -1.06 -5.02 22.72
N LEU A 405 -0.57 -5.91 21.85
CA LEU A 405 -0.06 -7.23 22.24
C LEU A 405 1.24 -7.13 23.06
N ILE A 406 2.20 -6.29 22.63
CA ILE A 406 3.47 -6.10 23.36
C ILE A 406 3.19 -5.50 24.75
N ASP A 407 2.35 -4.48 24.82
CA ASP A 407 2.01 -3.81 26.08
C ASP A 407 1.35 -4.79 27.06
N ALA A 408 0.40 -5.59 26.59
CA ALA A 408 -0.34 -6.55 27.44
C ALA A 408 0.50 -7.75 27.91
N PHE A 409 1.33 -8.32 27.04
CA PHE A 409 1.98 -9.61 27.30
C PHE A 409 3.47 -9.54 27.63
N LEU A 410 4.16 -8.47 27.21
CA LEU A 410 5.63 -8.39 27.30
C LEU A 410 6.13 -7.29 28.25
N LEU A 411 5.27 -6.33 28.61
CA LEU A 411 5.65 -5.19 29.44
C LEU A 411 4.84 -5.13 30.75
N PRO A 412 5.45 -4.64 31.85
CA PRO A 412 4.71 -4.28 33.05
C PRO A 412 3.80 -3.06 32.81
N GLU A 413 2.76 -2.92 33.65
CA GLU A 413 1.76 -1.83 33.58
C GLU A 413 2.37 -0.42 33.45
N GLU A 414 3.49 -0.18 34.12
CA GLU A 414 4.17 1.12 34.13
C GLU A 414 4.94 1.44 32.83
N LYS A 415 5.14 0.45 31.97
CA LYS A 415 5.92 0.58 30.72
C LYS A 415 5.02 0.38 29.52
N TYR A 416 5.39 1.04 28.43
CA TYR A 416 4.69 0.94 27.15
C TYR A 416 5.70 0.81 26.01
N CYS A 417 5.27 0.12 24.95
CA CYS A 417 5.99 -0.01 23.71
C CYS A 417 6.12 1.38 23.07
N GLN A 418 7.37 1.80 22.81
CA GLN A 418 7.61 3.08 22.17
C GLN A 418 7.23 3.01 20.70
N THR A 419 6.49 4.01 20.23
CA THR A 419 6.09 4.10 18.82
C THR A 419 6.86 5.21 18.12
N VAL A 420 7.40 4.92 16.94
CA VAL A 420 8.16 5.86 16.10
C VAL A 420 7.40 6.07 14.79
N SER A 421 7.37 7.31 14.28
CA SER A 421 6.81 7.62 12.95
C SER A 421 7.82 7.29 11.86
N GLY A 422 7.37 6.75 10.73
CA GLY A 422 8.27 6.46 9.61
C GLY A 422 9.01 7.68 9.05
N ALA A 423 8.47 8.89 9.22
CA ALA A 423 9.18 10.11 8.83
C ALA A 423 10.37 10.42 9.76
N ILE A 424 10.31 10.03 11.04
CA ILE A 424 11.47 10.11 11.96
C ILE A 424 12.55 9.14 11.50
N THR A 425 12.18 7.88 11.23
CA THR A 425 13.12 6.86 10.72
C THR A 425 13.77 7.33 9.42
N ALA A 426 12.98 7.86 8.49
CA ALA A 426 13.48 8.38 7.22
C ALA A 426 14.46 9.56 7.41
N LYS A 427 14.13 10.53 8.28
CA LYS A 427 15.03 11.65 8.56
C LYS A 427 16.32 11.19 9.24
N MET A 428 16.25 10.27 10.19
CA MET A 428 17.45 9.68 10.82
C MET A 428 18.31 8.92 9.80
N ARG A 429 17.70 8.14 8.92
CA ARG A 429 18.39 7.40 7.85
C ARG A 429 19.14 8.35 6.92
N SER A 430 18.52 9.47 6.55
CA SER A 430 19.14 10.53 5.75
C SER A 430 20.30 11.20 6.50
N LEU A 431 20.07 11.67 7.73
CA LEU A 431 21.10 12.35 8.53
C LEU A 431 22.32 11.46 8.85
N TYR A 432 22.09 10.18 9.11
CA TYR A 432 23.16 9.21 9.36
C TYR A 432 23.68 8.56 8.06
N ARG A 433 23.20 9.00 6.90
CA ARG A 433 23.66 8.56 5.57
C ARG A 433 23.57 7.05 5.35
N LEU A 434 22.50 6.44 5.86
CA LEU A 434 22.21 5.01 5.73
C LEU A 434 21.23 4.71 4.56
N GLY A 435 20.88 5.70 3.74
CA GLY A 435 20.04 5.56 2.55
C GLY A 435 20.82 5.14 1.29
N GLY A 436 20.15 4.46 0.35
CA GLY A 436 20.67 4.15 -0.99
C GLY A 436 21.89 3.22 -1.07
N LYS A 437 22.09 2.37 -0.06
CA LYS A 437 23.31 1.55 0.05
C LYS A 437 23.17 0.17 -0.59
N LYS A 438 24.31 -0.37 -1.05
CA LYS A 438 24.42 -1.65 -1.74
C LYS A 438 25.22 -2.66 -0.92
N HIS A 439 24.89 -3.94 -1.07
CA HIS A 439 25.58 -5.04 -0.40
C HIS A 439 26.82 -5.54 -1.17
N SER A 440 27.71 -6.31 -0.54
CA SER A 440 28.98 -6.74 -1.17
C SER A 440 28.91 -7.74 -2.33
N PHE A 441 27.75 -8.32 -2.68
CA PHE A 441 27.62 -9.08 -3.94
C PHE A 441 27.61 -8.21 -5.22
N TYR A 442 27.53 -6.88 -5.12
CA TYR A 442 27.66 -6.02 -6.30
C TYR A 442 29.11 -6.05 -6.84
N PRO A 443 29.32 -6.21 -8.16
CA PRO A 443 30.66 -6.34 -8.74
C PRO A 443 31.49 -5.04 -8.73
N ASN A 444 32.82 -5.18 -8.70
CA ASN A 444 33.85 -4.11 -8.79
C ASN A 444 33.77 -3.00 -7.74
N SER A 445 33.92 -3.37 -6.48
CA SER A 445 33.68 -2.45 -5.37
C SER A 445 34.69 -2.51 -4.24
N SER A 446 35.25 -1.35 -3.92
CA SER A 446 36.00 -1.13 -2.68
C SER A 446 35.05 -0.81 -1.52
N PHE A 447 35.52 -0.96 -0.28
CA PHE A 447 34.77 -0.57 0.93
C PHE A 447 34.18 0.85 0.84
N GLU A 448 34.93 1.79 0.26
CA GLU A 448 34.47 3.16 0.02
C GLU A 448 33.30 3.26 -0.95
N THR A 449 33.23 2.40 -1.96
CA THR A 449 32.11 2.34 -2.92
C THR A 449 30.90 1.56 -2.36
N HIS A 450 31.17 0.60 -1.46
CA HIS A 450 30.28 -0.14 -0.55
C HIS A 450 29.35 0.69 0.33
N TYR A 451 30.04 1.32 1.26
CA TYR A 451 29.53 1.58 2.58
C TYR A 451 29.58 3.08 2.90
N ILE A 452 30.49 3.81 2.23
CA ILE A 452 30.66 5.26 2.38
C ILE A 452 29.94 5.96 1.22
N SER A 453 28.90 6.74 1.53
CA SER A 453 28.47 7.76 0.58
C SER A 453 29.49 8.89 0.68
N LYS A 454 30.33 9.05 -0.35
CA LYS A 454 31.07 10.31 -0.48
C LYS A 454 29.99 11.40 -0.53
N PRO A 455 30.04 12.42 0.35
CA PRO A 455 29.08 13.50 0.29
C PRO A 455 29.08 14.05 -1.14
N LEU A 456 27.91 14.38 -1.71
CA LEU A 456 27.89 15.59 -2.52
C LEU A 456 28.32 16.64 -1.52
N THR A 457 29.58 17.04 -1.65
CA THR A 457 30.29 17.93 -0.72
C THR A 457 29.32 19.00 -0.28
N SER A 458 29.16 19.13 1.04
CA SER A 458 28.49 20.29 1.62
C SER A 458 29.32 21.50 1.20
N TYR A 459 28.91 22.11 0.11
CA TYR A 459 29.53 23.29 -0.46
C TYR A 459 29.03 24.49 0.35
N LYS A 460 29.94 25.25 0.94
CA LYS A 460 29.64 26.61 1.38
C LYS A 460 29.68 27.48 0.13
N TYR A 461 28.54 27.94 -0.34
CA TYR A 461 28.49 28.88 -1.46
C TYR A 461 29.01 30.23 -0.99
N GLU A 462 30.04 30.75 -1.67
CA GLU A 462 30.70 32.00 -1.32
C GLU A 462 30.24 33.14 -2.22
N SER A 463 30.05 32.89 -3.51
CA SER A 463 29.48 33.88 -4.43
C SER A 463 28.93 33.24 -5.71
N ILE A 464 27.98 33.90 -6.36
CA ILE A 464 27.43 33.52 -7.66
C ILE A 464 27.63 34.69 -8.63
N ASN A 465 28.31 34.46 -9.74
CA ASN A 465 28.52 35.44 -10.81
C ASN A 465 27.72 35.02 -12.04
N VAL A 466 26.79 35.87 -12.50
CA VAL A 466 26.08 35.64 -13.76
C VAL A 466 26.81 36.39 -14.86
N ASN A 467 27.22 35.70 -15.92
CA ASN A 467 27.85 36.29 -17.10
C ASN A 467 27.09 35.90 -18.37
N GLU A 468 27.48 36.49 -19.50
CA GLU A 468 26.83 36.30 -20.80
C GLU A 468 26.82 34.83 -21.28
N ASN A 469 27.70 34.00 -20.70
CA ASN A 469 27.86 32.59 -21.03
C ASN A 469 27.22 31.63 -20.01
N GLY A 470 26.65 32.13 -18.90
CA GLY A 470 25.99 31.31 -17.87
C GLY A 470 26.21 31.79 -16.43
N ILE A 471 25.99 30.88 -15.47
CA ILE A 471 26.15 31.13 -14.02
C ILE A 471 27.46 30.49 -13.53
N GLU A 472 28.40 31.28 -13.03
CA GLU A 472 29.60 30.83 -12.32
C GLU A 472 29.35 30.77 -10.80
N LEU A 473 29.67 29.63 -10.18
CA LEU A 473 29.48 29.38 -8.75
C LEU A 473 30.83 29.24 -8.06
N LYS A 474 31.14 30.12 -7.09
CA LYS A 474 32.23 29.91 -6.14
C LYS A 474 31.72 29.22 -4.89
N CYS A 475 32.34 28.10 -4.55
CA CYS A 475 32.02 27.35 -3.35
C CYS A 475 33.27 26.77 -2.68
N THR A 476 33.26 26.69 -1.35
CA THR A 476 34.28 25.99 -0.56
C THR A 476 33.72 24.68 -0.02
N ASN A 477 34.49 23.60 -0.16
CA ASN A 477 34.13 22.28 0.34
C ASN A 477 34.26 22.23 1.87
N ILE A 478 33.16 21.99 2.60
CA ILE A 478 33.15 21.97 4.07
C ILE A 478 33.70 20.63 4.65
N SER A 479 33.95 19.61 3.83
CA SER A 479 34.48 18.31 4.30
C SER A 479 35.98 18.13 4.01
N LYS A 480 36.79 17.87 5.06
CA LYS A 480 38.25 17.63 4.98
C LYS A 480 38.64 16.49 3.99
N PRO A 481 39.86 16.54 3.42
CA PRO A 481 40.33 15.62 2.38
C PRO A 481 40.81 14.29 2.97
N TYR A 482 40.41 13.17 2.38
CA TYR A 482 41.15 11.90 2.48
C TYR A 482 41.12 11.16 1.13
N GLU A 483 42.17 10.37 0.92
CA GLU A 483 42.97 10.15 -0.30
C GLU A 483 42.30 9.53 -1.54
N VAL A 484 42.93 9.78 -2.69
CA VAL A 484 42.60 9.19 -3.99
C VAL A 484 43.53 8.00 -4.26
N LEU A 485 42.96 6.80 -4.43
CA LEU A 485 43.70 5.66 -4.98
C LEU A 485 43.59 5.62 -6.51
N LEU A 486 44.75 5.66 -7.19
CA LEU A 486 44.91 5.43 -8.61
C LEU A 486 44.77 3.93 -8.95
N ASN A 487 43.84 3.56 -9.82
CA ASN A 487 43.81 2.21 -10.40
C ASN A 487 44.81 2.11 -11.56
N LYS A 488 46.01 1.56 -11.29
CA LYS A 488 47.13 1.47 -12.24
C LYS A 488 46.93 0.52 -13.44
N LYS A 489 45.78 -0.17 -13.59
CA LYS A 489 45.66 -1.31 -14.53
C LYS A 489 45.03 -1.08 -15.90
N SER A 490 44.23 -0.03 -16.15
CA SER A 490 43.41 -0.01 -17.39
C SER A 490 43.58 1.19 -18.33
N GLY A 491 44.26 2.28 -17.95
CA GLY A 491 44.53 3.43 -18.83
C GLY A 491 43.30 4.15 -19.44
N LYS A 492 42.08 3.66 -19.24
CA LYS A 492 40.82 4.29 -19.67
C LYS A 492 40.18 5.03 -18.49
N LYS A 493 39.97 6.34 -18.68
CA LYS A 493 39.18 7.18 -17.77
C LYS A 493 37.70 6.81 -17.90
N GLU A 494 37.20 5.95 -17.02
CA GLU A 494 35.76 5.98 -16.71
C GLU A 494 35.49 7.24 -15.87
N LEU A 495 34.46 7.99 -16.23
CA LEU A 495 34.02 9.15 -15.44
C LEU A 495 33.75 8.67 -14.02
N SER A 496 34.36 9.32 -13.04
CA SER A 496 34.08 8.99 -11.65
C SER A 496 32.59 9.19 -11.35
N PRO A 497 32.01 8.50 -10.36
CA PRO A 497 30.63 8.76 -9.93
C PRO A 497 30.33 10.24 -9.63
N HIS A 498 31.37 11.02 -9.30
CA HIS A 498 31.30 12.48 -9.15
C HIS A 498 31.08 13.20 -10.49
N GLN A 499 31.88 12.88 -11.51
CA GLN A 499 31.76 13.50 -12.84
C GLN A 499 30.48 13.08 -13.58
N GLN A 500 29.98 11.88 -13.32
CA GLN A 500 28.67 11.44 -13.84
C GLN A 500 27.53 12.27 -13.21
N LYS A 501 27.59 12.50 -11.89
CA LYS A 501 26.60 13.33 -11.17
C LYS A 501 26.64 14.80 -11.55
N GLU A 502 27.82 15.35 -11.83
CA GLU A 502 27.98 16.73 -12.29
C GLU A 502 27.30 16.93 -13.66
N ASN A 503 27.41 15.95 -14.55
CA ASN A 503 26.69 15.91 -15.82
C ASN A 503 25.17 15.72 -15.65
N GLU A 504 24.72 14.90 -14.69
CA GLU A 504 23.30 14.76 -14.35
C GLU A 504 22.70 16.05 -13.79
N LEU A 505 23.44 16.77 -12.95
CA LEU A 505 23.09 18.11 -12.45
C LEU A 505 22.90 19.08 -13.60
N LEU A 506 23.89 19.15 -14.50
CA LEU A 506 23.83 20.02 -15.68
C LEU A 506 22.63 19.70 -16.57
N ASN A 507 22.34 18.42 -16.78
CA ASN A 507 21.20 17.98 -17.58
C ASN A 507 19.86 18.28 -16.90
N TYR A 508 19.75 18.09 -15.58
CA TYR A 508 18.54 18.41 -14.83
C TYR A 508 18.25 19.92 -14.84
N PHE A 509 19.27 20.76 -14.64
CA PHE A 509 19.14 22.22 -14.75
C PHE A 509 18.67 22.64 -16.15
N LYS A 510 19.27 22.09 -17.21
CA LYS A 510 18.86 22.33 -18.60
C LYS A 510 17.41 21.90 -18.86
N ASN A 511 16.97 20.79 -18.26
CA ASN A 511 15.64 20.22 -18.46
C ASN A 511 14.54 20.90 -17.62
N ASN A 512 14.88 21.75 -16.64
CA ASN A 512 13.92 22.40 -15.73
C ASN A 512 14.07 23.92 -15.73
N ILE A 513 14.57 24.48 -16.84
CA ILE A 513 14.89 25.90 -17.00
C ILE A 513 13.69 26.83 -16.75
N ASP A 514 12.47 26.37 -17.07
CA ASP A 514 11.24 27.15 -16.93
C ASP A 514 10.87 27.41 -15.46
N ILE A 515 11.08 26.44 -14.57
CA ILE A 515 10.85 26.59 -13.12
C ILE A 515 11.86 27.57 -12.52
N VAL A 516 13.09 27.51 -13.02
CA VAL A 516 14.16 28.44 -12.66
C VAL A 516 13.73 29.85 -13.07
N ASN A 517 13.35 30.05 -14.33
CA ASN A 517 12.86 31.33 -14.86
C ASN A 517 11.63 31.88 -14.13
N GLU A 518 10.65 31.03 -13.77
CA GLU A 518 9.44 31.43 -13.03
C GLU A 518 9.78 31.97 -11.63
N ARG A 519 10.68 31.29 -10.91
CA ARG A 519 11.09 31.72 -9.57
C ARG A 519 11.94 32.98 -9.61
N PHE A 520 12.80 33.12 -10.61
CA PHE A 520 13.52 34.37 -10.86
C PHE A 520 12.57 35.52 -11.14
N SER A 521 11.61 35.32 -12.04
CA SER A 521 10.63 36.35 -12.41
C SER A 521 9.85 36.88 -11.21
N LYS A 522 9.50 36.00 -10.26
CA LYS A 522 8.83 36.36 -9.01
C LYS A 522 9.70 37.14 -8.03
N CYS A 523 11.01 36.88 -7.99
CA CYS A 523 11.92 37.56 -7.05
C CYS A 523 12.23 38.99 -7.48
N ILE A 524 12.30 39.25 -8.79
CA ILE A 524 12.58 40.59 -9.35
C ILE A 524 11.31 41.32 -9.81
N ASN A 525 10.16 40.67 -9.72
CA ASN A 525 8.85 41.19 -10.13
C ASN A 525 8.76 41.58 -11.62
N GLU A 526 9.54 40.93 -12.48
CA GLU A 526 9.55 41.10 -13.93
C GLU A 526 9.59 39.74 -14.65
N PRO A 527 8.94 39.60 -15.82
CA PRO A 527 8.95 38.35 -16.58
C PRO A 527 10.32 38.13 -17.26
N ILE A 528 10.97 37.01 -16.96
CA ILE A 528 12.22 36.58 -17.63
C ILE A 528 11.93 35.35 -18.50
N GLU A 529 12.14 35.47 -19.81
CA GLU A 529 12.02 34.33 -20.73
C GLU A 529 13.34 33.58 -20.92
N LYS A 530 14.50 34.26 -20.80
CA LYS A 530 15.83 33.66 -20.94
C LYS A 530 16.82 34.17 -19.88
N LEU A 531 17.61 33.27 -19.28
CA LEU A 531 18.65 33.62 -18.28
C LEU A 531 19.66 34.68 -18.76
N SER A 532 19.91 34.79 -20.06
CA SER A 532 20.79 35.80 -20.67
C SER A 532 20.25 37.24 -20.57
N GLU A 533 18.98 37.42 -20.22
CA GLU A 533 18.35 38.74 -20.06
C GLU A 533 18.62 39.33 -18.66
N ILE A 534 19.05 38.49 -17.70
CA ILE A 534 19.29 38.86 -16.31
C ILE A 534 20.43 39.87 -16.16
N SER A 535 21.47 39.78 -17.00
CA SER A 535 22.60 40.72 -17.00
C SER A 535 22.19 42.15 -17.40
N LYS A 536 21.02 42.32 -18.03
CA LYS A 536 20.51 43.62 -18.48
C LYS A 536 19.62 44.31 -17.43
N ILE A 537 19.17 43.56 -16.41
CA ILE A 537 18.20 44.04 -15.40
C ILE A 537 18.92 44.54 -14.13
N SER A 538 20.18 44.13 -13.88
CA SER A 538 20.91 44.51 -12.66
C SER A 538 21.48 45.93 -12.71
N ASN A 539 20.67 46.94 -12.38
CA ASN A 539 21.12 48.33 -12.24
C ASN A 539 21.57 48.69 -10.80
N GLY A 540 21.80 47.72 -9.90
CA GLY A 540 22.28 48.00 -8.54
C GLY A 540 22.74 46.77 -7.74
N ALA A 541 23.52 47.00 -6.69
CA ALA A 541 24.10 45.98 -5.81
C ALA A 541 23.05 45.19 -5.00
N ASP A 542 21.91 45.81 -4.68
CA ASP A 542 20.81 45.17 -3.95
C ASP A 542 20.09 44.10 -4.80
N ASP A 543 19.88 44.36 -6.09
CA ASP A 543 19.24 43.40 -7.01
C ASP A 543 20.17 42.23 -7.33
N LEU A 544 21.49 42.46 -7.41
CA LEU A 544 22.50 41.40 -7.52
C LEU A 544 22.54 40.50 -6.27
N THR A 545 22.39 41.09 -5.09
CA THR A 545 22.39 40.34 -3.82
C THR A 545 21.15 39.45 -3.73
N LYS A 546 19.95 39.99 -4.01
CA LYS A 546 18.70 39.23 -4.08
C LYS A 546 18.74 38.13 -5.15
N LEU A 547 19.33 38.42 -6.31
CA LEU A 547 19.52 37.46 -7.40
C LEU A 547 20.44 36.30 -6.97
N SER A 548 21.56 36.59 -6.30
CA SER A 548 22.46 35.58 -5.75
C SER A 548 21.76 34.70 -4.71
N GLU A 549 20.94 35.28 -3.83
CA GLU A 549 20.16 34.52 -2.84
C GLU A 549 19.13 33.59 -3.49
N ALA A 550 18.42 34.05 -4.52
CA ALA A 550 17.49 33.23 -5.30
C ALA A 550 18.21 32.08 -6.05
N CYS A 551 19.37 32.35 -6.67
CA CYS A 551 20.23 31.34 -7.29
C CYS A 551 20.67 30.27 -6.28
N ILE A 552 21.20 30.67 -5.12
CA ILE A 552 21.61 29.76 -4.03
C ILE A 552 20.43 28.89 -3.59
N PHE A 553 19.24 29.49 -3.44
CA PHE A 553 18.03 28.77 -3.06
C PHE A 553 17.61 27.70 -4.08
N VAL A 554 17.63 28.03 -5.37
CA VAL A 554 17.30 27.09 -6.46
C VAL A 554 18.31 25.96 -6.54
N ILE A 555 19.61 26.25 -6.48
CA ILE A 555 20.69 25.25 -6.45
C ILE A 555 20.56 24.35 -5.23
N GLY A 556 20.29 24.93 -4.05
CA GLY A 556 20.03 24.17 -2.83
C GLY A 556 18.83 23.24 -2.95
N LYS A 557 17.71 23.67 -3.57
CA LYS A 557 16.54 22.80 -3.82
C LYS A 557 16.88 21.65 -4.79
N ILE A 558 17.71 21.89 -5.80
CA ILE A 558 18.13 20.86 -6.77
C ILE A 558 19.08 19.85 -6.13
N LEU A 559 20.06 20.32 -5.36
CA LEU A 559 20.96 19.43 -4.63
C LEU A 559 20.22 18.59 -3.60
N ASN A 560 19.28 19.18 -2.86
CA ASN A 560 18.42 18.43 -1.95
C ASN A 560 17.58 17.38 -2.71
N LYS A 561 17.10 17.68 -3.92
CA LYS A 561 16.37 16.71 -4.74
C LYS A 561 17.27 15.54 -5.17
N ILE A 562 18.47 15.83 -5.68
CA ILE A 562 19.45 14.82 -6.09
C ILE A 562 19.92 13.99 -4.90
N GLN A 563 20.18 14.62 -3.76
CA GLN A 563 20.51 13.91 -2.53
C GLN A 563 19.37 12.99 -2.09
N LYS A 564 18.12 13.42 -2.18
CA LYS A 564 16.94 12.56 -1.91
C LYS A 564 16.85 11.37 -2.87
N GLU A 565 17.17 11.56 -4.15
CA GLU A 565 17.21 10.47 -5.15
C GLU A 565 18.35 9.48 -4.87
N ILE A 566 19.52 9.95 -4.43
CA ILE A 566 20.66 9.08 -4.06
C ILE A 566 20.39 8.32 -2.75
N GLU A 567 19.79 8.99 -1.77
CA GLU A 567 19.43 8.40 -0.48
C GLU A 567 18.12 7.60 -0.54
N GLU A 568 17.50 7.53 -1.73
CA GLU A 568 16.26 6.81 -1.92
C GLU A 568 16.46 5.35 -1.52
N LYS A 569 15.47 4.85 -0.79
CA LYS A 569 15.50 3.53 -0.19
C LYS A 569 15.45 2.50 -1.32
N ASP A 570 16.52 1.72 -1.47
CA ASP A 570 16.54 0.61 -2.41
C ASP A 570 15.52 -0.45 -1.97
N ARG A 571 14.48 -0.62 -2.78
CA ARG A 571 13.40 -1.58 -2.57
C ARG A 571 13.61 -2.89 -3.32
N SER A 572 14.73 -3.04 -4.02
CA SER A 572 15.06 -4.28 -4.74
C SER A 572 15.47 -5.42 -3.81
N ASN A 573 15.90 -5.12 -2.59
CA ASN A 573 16.21 -6.10 -1.54
C ASN A 573 15.58 -5.76 -0.19
N ASP A 574 15.50 -6.78 0.67
CA ASP A 574 14.82 -6.73 1.98
C ASP A 574 15.71 -6.18 3.12
N LEU A 575 16.99 -5.84 2.86
CA LEU A 575 17.97 -5.50 3.90
C LEU A 575 17.69 -4.16 4.59
N HIS A 576 17.05 -3.23 3.88
CA HIS A 576 16.71 -1.91 4.40
C HIS A 576 15.83 -1.97 5.67
N HIS A 577 15.07 -3.05 5.87
CA HIS A 577 14.24 -3.23 7.08
C HIS A 577 15.09 -3.39 8.33
N ALA A 578 16.28 -3.98 8.21
CA ALA A 578 17.21 -4.12 9.33
C ALA A 578 17.89 -2.79 9.68
N VAL A 579 18.18 -1.94 8.68
CA VAL A 579 18.65 -0.56 8.91
C VAL A 579 17.60 0.21 9.71
N ASP A 580 16.34 0.13 9.29
CA ASP A 580 15.23 0.78 9.96
C ASP A 580 15.06 0.28 11.39
N ALA A 581 15.13 -1.03 11.61
CA ALA A 581 15.08 -1.64 12.94
C ALA A 581 16.23 -1.16 13.85
N ALA A 582 17.45 -1.05 13.33
CA ALA A 582 18.60 -0.53 14.08
C ALA A 582 18.39 0.94 14.49
N LEU A 583 17.89 1.77 13.57
CA LEU A 583 17.54 3.17 13.86
C LEU A 583 16.47 3.27 14.94
N ILE A 584 15.37 2.52 14.78
CA ILE A 584 14.22 2.47 15.70
C ILE A 584 14.67 2.06 17.12
N GLY A 585 15.58 1.07 17.22
CA GLY A 585 16.17 0.64 18.50
C GLY A 585 16.90 1.76 19.24
N CYS A 586 17.55 2.67 18.50
CA CYS A 586 18.28 3.81 19.06
C CYS A 586 17.41 5.06 19.32
N VAL A 587 16.13 5.06 18.94
CA VAL A 587 15.27 6.24 19.11
C VAL A 587 14.91 6.47 20.59
N ASN A 588 15.12 7.69 21.05
CA ASN A 588 14.66 8.17 22.36
C ASN A 588 13.79 9.43 22.23
N ALA A 589 13.14 9.82 23.33
CA ALA A 589 12.23 10.97 23.35
C ALA A 589 12.91 12.31 22.94
N LYS A 590 14.20 12.49 23.23
CA LYS A 590 14.97 13.69 22.84
C LYS A 590 15.17 13.73 21.33
N THR A 591 15.52 12.61 20.70
CA THR A 591 15.65 12.49 19.24
C THR A 591 14.32 12.78 18.54
N VAL A 592 13.23 12.17 19.02
CA VAL A 592 11.87 12.43 18.50
C VAL A 592 11.52 13.90 18.60
N LYS A 593 11.78 14.53 19.76
CA LYS A 593 11.50 15.94 19.99
C LYS A 593 12.32 16.84 19.04
N ARG A 594 13.63 16.62 18.91
CA ARG A 594 14.51 17.39 18.01
C ARG A 594 14.03 17.35 16.56
N ILE A 595 13.72 16.17 16.05
CA ILE A 595 13.22 16.01 14.67
C ILE A 595 11.82 16.63 14.52
N SER A 596 10.95 16.43 15.51
CA SER A 596 9.60 17.04 15.47
C SER A 596 9.66 18.56 15.50
N ASP A 597 10.55 19.16 16.29
CA ASP A 597 10.72 20.60 16.38
C ASP A 597 11.38 21.16 15.10
N TYR A 598 12.29 20.41 14.48
CA TYR A 598 12.79 20.73 13.13
C TYR A 598 11.66 20.85 12.11
N TYR A 599 10.80 19.83 11.98
CA TYR A 599 9.70 19.86 11.02
C TYR A 599 8.65 20.95 11.31
N LYS A 600 8.45 21.32 12.58
CA LYS A 600 7.58 22.46 12.93
C LYS A 600 8.16 23.80 12.51
N ASN A 601 9.49 23.92 12.50
CA ASN A 601 10.21 25.16 12.18
C ASN A 601 10.57 25.25 10.69
N GLU A 602 10.67 24.11 9.97
CA GLU A 602 10.95 24.03 8.53
C GLU A 602 9.89 24.77 7.69
N GLU A 603 8.61 24.80 8.12
CA GLU A 603 7.55 25.63 7.51
C GLU A 603 7.79 27.15 7.64
N VAL A 604 8.52 27.60 8.67
CA VAL A 604 8.85 29.01 8.91
C VAL A 604 10.11 29.41 8.15
N ASP A 605 11.08 28.50 8.04
CA ASP A 605 12.34 28.71 7.32
C ASP A 605 12.20 28.64 5.79
N GLU A 606 11.25 27.86 5.23
CA GLU A 606 10.96 27.88 3.78
C GLU A 606 10.50 29.26 3.28
N LEU A 607 10.02 30.14 4.17
CA LEU A 607 9.60 31.50 3.87
C LEU A 607 10.70 32.56 4.09
N ILE A 608 11.79 32.24 4.81
CA ILE A 608 12.71 33.27 5.35
C ILE A 608 14.20 32.98 5.14
N THR A 609 14.68 31.73 5.04
CA THR A 609 16.14 31.47 5.05
C THR A 609 16.69 30.66 3.87
N SER A 610 17.87 31.10 3.42
CA SER A 610 18.70 30.59 2.33
C SER A 610 19.22 29.17 2.59
N GLY A 611 18.36 28.15 2.45
CA GLY A 611 18.72 26.77 2.10
C GLY A 611 19.69 25.99 3.01
N ASN A 612 20.16 26.56 4.12
CA ASN A 612 21.21 26.00 4.97
C ASN A 612 20.71 25.90 6.42
N THR A 613 19.73 25.03 6.66
CA THR A 613 19.44 24.61 8.03
C THR A 613 20.49 23.56 8.43
N ASN A 614 21.49 23.97 9.21
CA ASN A 614 22.50 23.10 9.85
C ASN A 614 21.86 22.17 10.91
N PHE A 615 20.79 21.47 10.58
CA PHE A 615 20.16 20.49 11.47
C PHE A 615 21.00 19.22 11.49
N SER A 616 21.73 19.02 12.58
CA SER A 616 22.50 17.80 12.84
C SER A 616 21.90 17.02 14.00
N LEU A 617 21.98 15.70 13.89
CA LEU A 617 21.62 14.78 14.96
C LEU A 617 22.89 14.02 15.36
N PRO A 618 23.25 13.96 16.66
CA PRO A 618 24.40 13.18 17.10
C PRO A 618 24.16 11.69 16.80
N LEU A 619 25.22 10.96 16.47
CA LEU A 619 25.17 9.50 16.35
C LEU A 619 24.84 8.87 17.72
N PRO A 620 24.15 7.72 17.77
CA PRO A 620 23.89 7.00 19.02
C PRO A 620 25.18 6.67 19.79
N TYR A 621 26.23 6.28 19.06
CA TYR A 621 27.58 6.06 19.54
C TYR A 621 28.59 6.27 18.39
N LEU A 622 29.89 6.34 18.71
CA LEU A 622 30.95 6.53 17.74
C LEU A 622 30.94 5.41 16.69
N ASP A 623 30.97 5.77 15.40
CA ASP A 623 30.95 4.83 14.27
C ASP A 623 29.69 3.94 14.17
N PHE A 624 28.57 4.35 14.78
CA PHE A 624 27.27 3.65 14.66
C PHE A 624 26.86 3.37 13.22
N ASP A 625 26.99 4.37 12.35
CA ASP A 625 26.67 4.26 10.94
C ASP A 625 27.54 3.19 10.25
N LYS A 626 28.85 3.17 10.51
CA LYS A 626 29.78 2.18 9.94
C LYS A 626 29.45 0.76 10.43
N GLU A 627 29.14 0.58 11.71
CA GLU A 627 28.75 -0.73 12.24
C GLU A 627 27.48 -1.24 11.57
N VAL A 628 26.42 -0.43 11.53
CA VAL A 628 25.15 -0.80 10.89
C VAL A 628 25.38 -1.17 9.44
N MET A 629 26.19 -0.38 8.72
CA MET A 629 26.56 -0.66 7.33
C MET A 629 27.24 -2.02 7.18
N LEU A 630 28.24 -2.32 8.00
CA LEU A 630 28.93 -3.60 7.97
C LEU A 630 27.97 -4.77 8.25
N ARG A 631 27.23 -4.71 9.37
CA ARG A 631 26.36 -5.81 9.81
C ARG A 631 25.20 -6.08 8.85
N VAL A 632 24.66 -5.04 8.23
CA VAL A 632 23.53 -5.18 7.31
C VAL A 632 23.97 -5.56 5.89
N TYR A 633 25.05 -5.00 5.36
CA TYR A 633 25.36 -5.07 3.93
C TYR A 633 26.57 -5.95 3.56
N GLU A 634 27.50 -6.24 4.49
CA GLU A 634 28.64 -7.13 4.19
C GLU A 634 28.21 -8.60 4.20
N ARG A 635 28.39 -9.28 3.07
CA ARG A 635 27.95 -10.67 2.83
C ARG A 635 29.07 -11.70 2.99
N ASN A 636 30.31 -11.25 3.12
CA ASN A 636 31.44 -12.10 3.44
C ASN A 636 31.72 -12.07 4.95
N ILE A 637 31.52 -13.21 5.62
CA ILE A 637 31.67 -13.32 7.07
C ILE A 637 33.08 -12.96 7.57
N ASN A 638 34.13 -13.34 6.83
CA ASN A 638 35.51 -13.06 7.23
C ASN A 638 35.79 -11.56 7.15
N LYS A 639 35.41 -10.91 6.03
CA LYS A 639 35.54 -9.45 5.87
C LYS A 639 34.72 -8.69 6.90
N LEU A 640 33.51 -9.17 7.23
CA LEU A 640 32.67 -8.58 8.27
C LEU A 640 33.41 -8.59 9.61
N ILE A 641 33.95 -9.74 10.02
CA ILE A 641 34.68 -9.87 11.29
C ILE A 641 35.93 -8.99 11.29
N GLU A 642 36.73 -9.01 10.21
CA GLU A 642 37.93 -8.19 10.09
C GLU A 642 37.63 -6.69 10.22
N ASN A 643 36.61 -6.20 9.52
CA ASN A 643 36.25 -4.79 9.55
C ASN A 643 35.61 -4.36 10.89
N LEU A 644 34.85 -5.25 11.54
CA LEU A 644 34.28 -4.95 12.87
C LEU A 644 35.36 -4.81 13.94
N LYS A 645 36.43 -5.62 13.90
CA LYS A 645 37.56 -5.54 14.85
C LYS A 645 38.30 -4.20 14.81
N VAL A 646 38.21 -3.46 13.72
CA VAL A 646 38.87 -2.15 13.56
C VAL A 646 38.06 -1.03 14.23
N LEU A 647 36.76 -1.23 14.49
CA LEU A 647 35.93 -0.21 15.10
C LEU A 647 36.23 -0.06 16.60
N PRO A 648 36.32 1.17 17.15
CA PRO A 648 36.73 1.41 18.53
C PRO A 648 35.92 0.67 19.59
N MET A 649 34.60 0.50 19.39
CA MET A 649 33.72 -0.19 20.34
C MET A 649 34.08 -1.67 20.54
N TYR A 650 34.52 -2.34 19.47
CA TYR A 650 34.90 -3.76 19.50
C TYR A 650 36.35 -4.00 19.88
N GLN A 651 37.14 -2.94 20.01
CA GLN A 651 38.49 -3.03 20.58
C GLN A 651 38.45 -2.99 22.11
N ALA A 652 37.45 -2.30 22.68
CA ALA A 652 37.26 -2.19 24.13
C ALA A 652 36.59 -3.42 24.76
N GLU A 653 35.74 -4.13 24.01
CA GLU A 653 35.05 -5.35 24.43
C GLU A 653 35.50 -6.52 23.55
N GLN A 654 35.92 -7.66 24.12
CA GLN A 654 36.31 -8.82 23.32
C GLN A 654 35.14 -9.25 22.41
N LEU A 655 35.28 -9.01 21.10
CA LEU A 655 34.31 -9.38 20.08
C LEU A 655 33.97 -10.88 20.18
N ASP A 656 32.76 -11.24 20.63
CA ASP A 656 32.30 -12.64 20.57
C ASP A 656 31.91 -12.99 19.14
N VAL A 657 32.91 -13.47 18.38
CA VAL A 657 32.78 -13.86 16.98
C VAL A 657 31.68 -14.91 16.78
N ARG A 658 31.34 -15.72 17.80
CA ARG A 658 30.29 -16.74 17.71
C ARG A 658 28.89 -16.14 17.51
N ASN A 659 28.71 -14.87 17.87
CA ASN A 659 27.44 -14.15 17.71
C ASN A 659 27.35 -13.33 16.42
N ILE A 660 28.40 -13.31 15.60
CA ILE A 660 28.43 -12.58 14.33
C ILE A 660 28.05 -13.53 13.20
N HIS A 661 27.04 -13.14 12.44
CA HIS A 661 26.65 -13.82 11.22
C HIS A 661 26.30 -12.80 10.14
N VAL A 662 26.35 -13.24 8.89
CA VAL A 662 25.80 -12.46 7.78
C VAL A 662 24.28 -12.40 7.94
N LEU A 663 23.71 -11.20 7.79
CA LEU A 663 22.27 -11.00 7.91
C LEU A 663 21.55 -11.62 6.70
N ILE A 664 20.69 -12.61 6.90
CA ILE A 664 19.94 -13.22 5.79
C ILE A 664 18.45 -13.02 6.05
N PRO A 665 17.69 -12.41 5.11
CA PRO A 665 16.24 -12.33 5.22
C PRO A 665 15.64 -13.73 5.36
N ALA A 666 15.01 -14.00 6.50
CA ALA A 666 14.43 -15.30 6.79
C ALA A 666 13.09 -15.46 6.06
N ARG A 667 13.03 -16.37 5.09
CA ARG A 667 11.78 -16.78 4.45
C ARG A 667 11.43 -18.17 4.96
N LEU A 668 10.32 -18.27 5.69
CA LEU A 668 9.89 -19.54 6.23
C LEU A 668 9.25 -20.39 5.11
N PRO A 669 9.50 -21.71 5.09
CA PRO A 669 8.87 -22.59 4.11
C PRO A 669 7.35 -22.53 4.21
N ASP A 670 6.69 -22.46 3.06
CA ASP A 670 5.23 -22.51 2.99
C ASP A 670 4.75 -23.91 3.34
N LYS A 671 4.01 -24.03 4.44
CA LYS A 671 3.47 -25.31 4.92
C LYS A 671 2.03 -25.52 4.48
N ASP A 672 1.39 -24.51 3.91
CA ASP A 672 0.00 -24.59 3.51
C ASP A 672 -0.14 -25.52 2.31
N ILE A 673 -1.09 -26.46 2.43
CA ILE A 673 -1.33 -27.48 1.41
C ILE A 673 -2.44 -27.03 0.45
N LYS A 674 -3.14 -25.93 0.75
CA LYS A 674 -4.32 -25.50 -0.01
C LYS A 674 -3.94 -24.55 -1.13
N GLY A 675 -4.50 -24.78 -2.32
CA GLY A 675 -4.37 -23.92 -3.49
C GLY A 675 -5.51 -24.14 -4.47
N ALA A 676 -5.49 -23.48 -5.62
CA ALA A 676 -6.43 -23.85 -6.68
C ALA A 676 -6.05 -25.22 -7.27
N ILE A 677 -7.04 -25.96 -7.73
CA ILE A 677 -6.86 -27.29 -8.33
C ILE A 677 -6.18 -27.15 -9.71
N SER A 678 -6.58 -26.14 -10.49
CA SER A 678 -6.08 -25.84 -11.82
C SER A 678 -6.19 -24.34 -12.07
N LYS A 679 -5.61 -23.87 -13.18
CA LYS A 679 -5.90 -22.53 -13.71
C LYS A 679 -7.35 -22.46 -14.21
N GLU A 680 -7.87 -21.23 -14.32
CA GLU A 680 -9.26 -20.95 -14.73
C GLU A 680 -9.51 -21.23 -16.23
N THR A 681 -8.48 -21.14 -17.06
CA THR A 681 -8.62 -21.39 -18.50
C THR A 681 -8.83 -22.87 -18.79
N ILE A 682 -9.98 -23.19 -19.37
CA ILE A 682 -10.36 -24.55 -19.77
C ILE A 682 -10.07 -24.76 -21.25
N PHE A 683 -9.42 -25.88 -21.55
CA PHE A 683 -9.12 -26.37 -22.90
C PHE A 683 -10.09 -27.49 -23.29
N GLY A 684 -10.45 -27.54 -24.58
CA GLY A 684 -11.22 -28.65 -25.16
C GLY A 684 -10.32 -29.62 -25.93
N LEU A 685 -10.63 -30.92 -25.86
CA LEU A 685 -9.88 -31.98 -26.55
C LEU A 685 -10.36 -32.17 -28.00
N THR A 686 -9.43 -32.23 -28.95
CA THR A 686 -9.71 -32.61 -30.35
C THR A 686 -9.72 -34.14 -30.52
N ARG A 687 -10.22 -34.62 -31.67
CA ARG A 687 -10.14 -36.05 -32.03
C ARG A 687 -8.71 -36.57 -32.15
N LYS A 688 -7.74 -35.69 -32.41
CA LYS A 688 -6.31 -36.00 -32.51
C LYS A 688 -5.60 -36.01 -31.15
N GLY A 689 -6.31 -35.69 -30.06
CA GLY A 689 -5.74 -35.63 -28.72
C GLY A 689 -5.16 -34.27 -28.32
N GLU A 690 -5.28 -33.25 -29.18
CA GLU A 690 -4.74 -31.91 -28.96
C GLU A 690 -5.67 -31.08 -28.07
N LEU A 691 -5.12 -30.11 -27.35
CA LEU A 691 -5.88 -29.20 -26.50
C LEU A 691 -6.09 -27.85 -27.17
N THR A 692 -7.34 -27.39 -27.20
CA THR A 692 -7.77 -26.17 -27.87
C THR A 692 -8.28 -25.10 -26.90
N SER A 693 -8.03 -23.84 -27.25
CA SER A 693 -8.61 -22.67 -26.58
C SER A 693 -9.26 -21.74 -27.60
N THR A 694 -10.32 -21.04 -27.20
CA THR A 694 -10.95 -20.02 -28.05
C THR A 694 -10.27 -18.68 -27.83
N ILE A 695 -9.83 -18.03 -28.90
CA ILE A 695 -9.26 -16.67 -28.89
C ILE A 695 -10.15 -15.71 -29.68
N SER A 696 -10.19 -14.44 -29.25
CA SER A 696 -10.78 -13.35 -30.02
C SER A 696 -9.95 -13.09 -31.28
N THR A 697 -10.59 -12.92 -32.44
CA THR A 697 -9.86 -12.61 -33.68
C THR A 697 -9.20 -11.23 -33.63
N LYS A 698 -9.64 -10.31 -32.75
CA LYS A 698 -8.93 -9.02 -32.51
C LYS A 698 -7.51 -9.22 -31.96
N GLU A 699 -7.30 -10.29 -31.19
CA GLU A 699 -6.07 -10.58 -30.45
C GLU A 699 -5.17 -11.60 -31.15
N ILE A 700 -5.66 -12.23 -32.22
CA ILE A 700 -4.90 -13.25 -32.94
C ILE A 700 -3.68 -12.64 -33.64
N LYS A 701 -2.55 -13.32 -33.54
CA LYS A 701 -1.29 -12.96 -34.20
C LYS A 701 -1.03 -13.83 -35.43
N GLN A 702 -0.18 -13.36 -36.33
CA GLN A 702 0.15 -14.06 -37.59
C GLN A 702 0.66 -15.50 -37.35
N ASP A 703 1.53 -15.70 -36.36
CA ASP A 703 2.09 -17.00 -35.99
C ASP A 703 1.06 -17.98 -35.42
N GLN A 704 -0.10 -17.49 -34.98
CA GLN A 704 -1.18 -18.31 -34.43
C GLN A 704 -2.17 -18.80 -35.49
N LEU A 705 -2.10 -18.28 -36.73
CA LEU A 705 -2.97 -18.71 -37.83
C LEU A 705 -2.75 -20.19 -38.18
N GLU A 706 -1.50 -20.66 -38.10
CA GLU A 706 -1.18 -22.08 -38.30
C GLU A 706 -1.64 -22.98 -37.16
N LYS A 707 -2.10 -22.41 -36.04
CA LYS A 707 -2.66 -23.16 -34.92
C LYS A 707 -4.18 -23.21 -34.95
N ILE A 708 -4.85 -22.63 -35.95
CA ILE A 708 -6.31 -22.72 -36.06
C ILE A 708 -6.72 -24.20 -36.21
N CYS A 709 -7.71 -24.61 -35.42
CA CYS A 709 -8.25 -25.98 -35.51
C CYS A 709 -8.85 -26.21 -36.89
N ASP A 710 -8.61 -27.37 -37.51
CA ASP A 710 -9.12 -27.72 -38.85
C ASP A 710 -8.79 -26.68 -39.94
N LYS A 711 -7.63 -26.02 -39.82
CA LYS A 711 -7.18 -24.93 -40.71
C LYS A 711 -7.08 -25.31 -42.18
N ASP A 712 -6.82 -26.58 -42.49
CA ASP A 712 -6.67 -27.05 -43.86
C ASP A 712 -7.96 -27.71 -44.39
N ASP A 713 -9.01 -27.77 -43.56
CA ASP A 713 -10.29 -28.42 -43.85
C ASP A 713 -11.46 -27.47 -43.52
N GLY A 714 -12.31 -27.78 -42.55
CA GLY A 714 -13.52 -27.03 -42.23
C GLY A 714 -13.33 -25.54 -41.89
N ASN A 715 -12.13 -25.14 -41.43
CA ASN A 715 -11.81 -23.75 -41.10
C ASN A 715 -10.83 -23.09 -42.09
N LYS A 716 -10.61 -23.67 -43.28
CA LYS A 716 -9.74 -23.07 -44.30
C LYS A 716 -10.16 -21.65 -44.70
N ALA A 717 -11.44 -21.46 -45.03
CA ALA A 717 -11.99 -20.15 -45.38
C ALA A 717 -11.91 -19.15 -44.21
N VAL A 718 -12.00 -19.64 -42.97
CA VAL A 718 -11.86 -18.82 -41.76
C VAL A 718 -10.41 -18.33 -41.61
N LYS A 719 -9.42 -19.22 -41.77
CA LYS A 719 -8.00 -18.86 -41.75
C LYS A 719 -7.67 -17.83 -42.82
N GLU A 720 -8.04 -18.10 -44.07
CA GLU A 720 -7.79 -17.21 -45.21
C GLU A 720 -8.42 -15.82 -45.00
N SER A 721 -9.65 -15.76 -44.48
CA SER A 721 -10.34 -14.49 -44.18
C SER A 721 -9.63 -13.69 -43.09
N ILE A 722 -9.14 -14.35 -42.04
CA ILE A 722 -8.39 -13.68 -40.95
C ILE A 722 -7.03 -13.20 -41.45
N GLU A 723 -6.32 -14.03 -42.22
CA GLU A 723 -5.01 -13.70 -42.77
C GLU A 723 -5.07 -12.47 -43.69
N LYS A 724 -6.06 -12.45 -44.59
CA LYS A 724 -6.35 -11.30 -45.45
C LYS A 724 -6.65 -10.05 -44.62
N TRP A 725 -7.52 -10.16 -43.62
CA TRP A 725 -7.88 -9.05 -42.74
C TRP A 725 -6.68 -8.48 -41.97
N ILE A 726 -5.76 -9.33 -41.49
CA ILE A 726 -4.51 -8.88 -40.85
C ILE A 726 -3.59 -8.19 -41.86
N LYS A 727 -3.43 -8.77 -43.05
CA LYS A 727 -2.59 -8.23 -44.14
C LYS A 727 -3.06 -6.86 -44.61
N GLU A 728 -4.38 -6.66 -44.68
CA GLU A 728 -5.04 -5.39 -45.04
C GLU A 728 -5.09 -4.39 -43.87
N LYS A 729 -4.37 -4.63 -42.77
CA LYS A 729 -4.30 -3.79 -41.57
C LYS A 729 -5.66 -3.61 -40.87
N LYS A 730 -6.44 -4.68 -40.79
CA LYS A 730 -7.72 -4.77 -40.05
C LYS A 730 -8.74 -3.71 -40.52
N PRO A 731 -9.17 -3.75 -41.80
CA PRO A 731 -10.05 -2.72 -42.40
C PRO A 731 -11.44 -2.65 -41.77
N THR A 732 -11.91 -3.75 -41.18
CA THR A 732 -13.20 -3.88 -40.48
C THR A 732 -12.97 -4.22 -39.01
N GLU A 733 -13.99 -4.04 -38.17
CA GLU A 733 -13.89 -4.36 -36.73
C GLU A 733 -13.58 -5.85 -36.46
N TRP A 734 -14.07 -6.73 -37.34
CA TRP A 734 -13.87 -8.17 -37.31
C TRP A 734 -13.59 -8.69 -38.73
N PRO A 735 -12.80 -9.77 -38.89
CA PRO A 735 -12.65 -10.43 -40.18
C PRO A 735 -14.00 -10.98 -40.65
N LEU A 736 -14.29 -10.82 -41.94
CA LEU A 736 -15.56 -11.21 -42.55
C LEU A 736 -15.35 -12.46 -43.42
N LEU A 737 -16.24 -13.44 -43.29
CA LEU A 737 -16.20 -14.64 -44.13
C LEU A 737 -16.64 -14.29 -45.56
N GLU A 738 -15.77 -14.47 -46.56
CA GLU A 738 -15.96 -13.96 -47.93
C GLU A 738 -17.31 -14.31 -48.57
N LYS A 739 -17.84 -15.53 -48.35
CA LYS A 739 -19.10 -15.97 -48.98
C LYS A 739 -20.39 -15.49 -48.32
N LYS A 740 -20.34 -15.13 -47.03
CA LYS A 740 -21.55 -14.83 -46.23
C LYS A 740 -21.50 -13.47 -45.53
N ASN A 741 -20.40 -12.74 -45.72
CA ASN A 741 -20.11 -11.47 -45.04
C ASN A 741 -20.33 -11.54 -43.50
N THR A 742 -20.13 -12.72 -42.92
CA THR A 742 -20.43 -12.97 -41.52
C THR A 742 -19.20 -12.65 -40.66
N PRO A 743 -19.33 -11.86 -39.58
CA PRO A 743 -18.23 -11.54 -38.69
C PRO A 743 -17.67 -12.75 -37.94
N ILE A 744 -16.38 -13.00 -38.09
CA ILE A 744 -15.64 -14.04 -37.38
C ILE A 744 -15.08 -13.41 -36.09
N LYS A 745 -15.84 -13.48 -35.00
CA LYS A 745 -15.47 -12.84 -33.73
C LYS A 745 -14.43 -13.63 -32.93
N LYS A 746 -14.45 -14.95 -33.04
CA LYS A 746 -13.61 -15.86 -32.25
C LYS A 746 -13.25 -17.08 -33.07
N VAL A 747 -12.08 -17.66 -32.81
CA VAL A 747 -11.62 -18.93 -33.42
C VAL A 747 -11.03 -19.86 -32.38
N LYS A 748 -11.15 -21.16 -32.60
CA LYS A 748 -10.46 -22.18 -31.79
C LYS A 748 -9.06 -22.39 -32.33
N ILE A 749 -8.07 -22.29 -31.45
CA ILE A 749 -6.67 -22.58 -31.74
C ILE A 749 -6.18 -23.76 -30.90
N ILE A 750 -5.31 -24.58 -31.49
CA ILE A 750 -4.52 -25.61 -30.82
C ILE A 750 -3.49 -24.91 -29.94
N LYS A 751 -3.54 -25.19 -28.65
CA LYS A 751 -2.67 -24.62 -27.63
C LYS A 751 -1.57 -25.59 -27.21
N TYR A 752 -1.90 -26.88 -27.08
CA TYR A 752 -0.98 -27.97 -26.75
C TYR A 752 -1.25 -29.17 -27.64
N ASP A 753 -0.19 -29.90 -27.97
CA ASP A 753 -0.27 -31.06 -28.87
C ASP A 753 -0.89 -32.29 -28.17
N ASP A 754 -0.88 -32.32 -26.84
CA ASP A 754 -1.42 -33.41 -26.03
C ASP A 754 -1.90 -32.95 -24.63
N THR A 755 -2.34 -33.93 -23.83
CA THR A 755 -2.89 -33.74 -22.48
C THR A 755 -1.84 -33.85 -21.36
N ARG A 756 -0.55 -34.07 -21.67
CA ARG A 756 0.49 -34.33 -20.67
C ARG A 756 0.67 -33.15 -19.71
N GLY A 757 0.77 -33.47 -18.42
CA GLY A 757 0.87 -32.50 -17.34
C GLY A 757 -0.31 -31.52 -17.25
N LYS A 758 -1.53 -31.95 -17.61
CA LYS A 758 -2.77 -31.17 -17.47
C LYS A 758 -3.73 -31.86 -16.51
N VAL A 759 -4.60 -31.06 -15.90
CA VAL A 759 -5.68 -31.53 -15.02
C VAL A 759 -6.86 -31.94 -15.88
N ASP A 760 -7.29 -33.19 -15.79
CA ASP A 760 -8.52 -33.67 -16.40
C ASP A 760 -9.73 -33.24 -15.55
N LEU A 761 -10.61 -32.44 -16.16
CA LEU A 761 -11.85 -31.93 -15.56
C LEU A 761 -13.08 -32.75 -15.99
N SER A 762 -12.88 -33.90 -16.63
CA SER A 762 -13.88 -34.77 -17.25
C SER A 762 -14.48 -34.23 -18.55
N HIS A 763 -15.14 -35.10 -19.32
CA HIS A 763 -15.86 -34.76 -20.57
C HIS A 763 -14.98 -34.07 -21.64
N GLY A 764 -13.71 -34.48 -21.75
CA GLY A 764 -12.76 -33.91 -22.73
C GLY A 764 -12.37 -32.46 -22.42
N ARG A 765 -12.48 -32.05 -21.16
CA ARG A 765 -12.06 -30.72 -20.66
C ARG A 765 -10.80 -30.84 -19.82
N PHE A 766 -9.85 -29.97 -20.10
CA PHE A 766 -8.56 -29.95 -19.41
C PHE A 766 -8.23 -28.56 -18.94
N ALA A 767 -7.41 -28.44 -17.91
CA ALA A 767 -6.84 -27.18 -17.48
C ALA A 767 -5.36 -27.34 -17.15
N GLU A 768 -4.61 -26.24 -17.17
CA GLU A 768 -3.24 -26.26 -16.65
C GLU A 768 -3.23 -26.44 -15.15
N ASN A 769 -2.19 -27.09 -14.65
CA ASN A 769 -1.89 -27.07 -13.22
C ASN A 769 -1.73 -25.61 -12.75
N ASP A 770 -2.25 -25.32 -11.56
CA ASP A 770 -1.98 -24.06 -10.87
C ASP A 770 -0.61 -24.14 -10.16
N SER A 771 -0.50 -23.62 -8.95
CA SER A 771 0.76 -23.49 -8.24
C SER A 771 1.29 -24.85 -7.77
N CYS A 772 2.56 -25.09 -8.06
CA CYS A 772 3.32 -26.22 -7.50
C CYS A 772 3.44 -26.02 -5.99
N ILE A 773 2.89 -26.95 -5.20
CA ILE A 773 2.91 -26.87 -3.73
C ILE A 773 4.26 -27.35 -3.21
N ARG A 774 4.71 -28.50 -3.72
CA ARG A 774 5.94 -29.15 -3.28
C ARG A 774 6.73 -29.73 -4.44
N VAL A 775 8.02 -29.91 -4.23
CA VAL A 775 8.89 -30.63 -5.15
C VAL A 775 9.51 -31.81 -4.41
N ARG A 776 9.21 -33.03 -4.85
CA ARG A 776 9.87 -34.24 -4.33
C ARG A 776 11.12 -34.54 -5.14
N ILE A 777 12.19 -34.91 -4.45
CA ILE A 777 13.49 -35.19 -5.05
C ILE A 777 13.81 -36.66 -4.87
N TYR A 778 14.23 -37.31 -5.95
CA TYR A 778 14.49 -38.72 -6.02
C TYR A 778 15.88 -39.04 -6.56
N LYS A 779 16.39 -40.21 -6.17
CA LYS A 779 17.52 -40.89 -6.83
C LYS A 779 17.08 -42.25 -7.34
N SER A 780 17.71 -42.71 -8.42
CA SER A 780 17.48 -44.06 -8.94
C SER A 780 17.95 -45.11 -7.94
N LYS A 781 17.23 -46.24 -7.85
CA LYS A 781 17.72 -47.43 -7.12
C LYS A 781 18.86 -48.12 -7.87
N ASN A 782 19.02 -47.85 -9.15
CA ASN A 782 20.16 -48.33 -9.92
C ASN A 782 21.42 -47.55 -9.53
N ALA A 783 22.39 -48.21 -8.92
CA ALA A 783 23.64 -47.60 -8.45
C ALA A 783 24.48 -46.92 -9.55
N ASN A 784 24.29 -47.33 -10.82
CA ASN A 784 25.00 -46.74 -11.96
C ASN A 784 24.39 -45.40 -12.40
N ASP A 785 23.14 -45.13 -12.03
CA ASP A 785 22.45 -43.90 -12.37
C ASP A 785 22.61 -42.87 -11.24
N LYS A 786 23.51 -41.91 -11.48
CA LYS A 786 23.84 -40.83 -10.55
C LYS A 786 22.99 -39.58 -10.72
N LYS A 787 21.97 -39.61 -11.60
CA LYS A 787 21.11 -38.45 -11.87
C LYS A 787 20.24 -38.12 -10.66
N ILE A 788 19.86 -36.84 -10.57
CA ILE A 788 18.79 -36.38 -9.69
C ILE A 788 17.50 -36.30 -10.50
N TYR A 789 16.42 -36.77 -9.90
CA TYR A 789 15.08 -36.68 -10.45
C TYR A 789 14.23 -35.79 -9.56
N MET A 790 13.36 -34.97 -10.13
CA MET A 790 12.43 -34.14 -9.37
C MET A 790 11.00 -34.29 -9.88
N VAL A 791 10.04 -34.21 -8.96
CA VAL A 791 8.60 -34.33 -9.24
C VAL A 791 7.88 -33.13 -8.63
N PRO A 792 7.19 -32.29 -9.43
CA PRO A 792 6.30 -31.28 -8.90
C PRO A 792 5.01 -31.94 -8.38
N ILE A 793 4.55 -31.48 -7.21
CA ILE A 793 3.33 -31.92 -6.56
C ILE A 793 2.33 -30.77 -6.55
N TYR A 794 1.16 -31.02 -7.13
CA TYR A 794 0.06 -30.06 -7.25
C TYR A 794 -1.10 -30.42 -6.34
N TYR A 795 -1.95 -29.43 -6.02
CA TYR A 795 -3.05 -29.63 -5.07
C TYR A 795 -4.02 -30.73 -5.49
N TYR A 796 -4.38 -30.79 -6.78
CA TYR A 796 -5.32 -31.79 -7.29
C TYR A 796 -4.81 -33.23 -7.07
N GLN A 797 -3.49 -33.46 -7.13
CA GLN A 797 -2.92 -34.78 -6.94
C GLN A 797 -3.09 -35.23 -5.50
N LEU A 798 -2.83 -34.34 -4.53
CA LEU A 798 -3.02 -34.62 -3.11
C LEU A 798 -4.49 -34.91 -2.77
N LEU A 799 -5.41 -34.09 -3.29
CA LEU A 799 -6.85 -34.31 -3.13
C LEU A 799 -7.30 -35.65 -3.74
N ARG A 800 -6.75 -36.01 -4.91
CA ARG A 800 -7.08 -37.26 -5.59
C ARG A 800 -6.56 -38.47 -4.81
N GLU A 801 -5.34 -38.41 -4.29
CA GLU A 801 -4.80 -39.45 -3.40
C GLU A 801 -5.68 -39.63 -2.15
N GLU A 802 -6.08 -38.55 -1.50
CA GLU A 802 -6.94 -38.58 -0.31
C GLU A 802 -8.30 -39.20 -0.61
N THR A 803 -8.94 -38.77 -1.71
CA THR A 803 -10.23 -39.32 -2.16
C THR A 803 -10.14 -40.81 -2.46
N ILE A 804 -9.08 -41.26 -3.14
CA ILE A 804 -8.84 -42.69 -3.41
C ILE A 804 -8.70 -43.47 -2.10
N ARG A 805 -7.98 -42.96 -1.10
CA ARG A 805 -7.86 -43.60 0.22
C ARG A 805 -9.21 -43.73 0.92
N GLU A 806 -10.05 -42.70 0.86
CA GLU A 806 -11.40 -42.74 1.43
C GLU A 806 -12.33 -43.73 0.70
N GLN A 807 -12.26 -43.80 -0.63
CA GLN A 807 -13.05 -44.75 -1.41
C GLN A 807 -12.65 -46.20 -1.14
N LYS A 808 -11.35 -46.48 -0.96
CA LYS A 808 -10.85 -47.80 -0.53
C LYS A 808 -11.46 -48.20 0.81
N LYS A 809 -11.52 -47.29 1.78
CA LYS A 809 -12.16 -47.55 3.09
C LYS A 809 -13.65 -47.87 2.97
N LYS A 810 -14.32 -47.34 1.94
CA LYS A 810 -15.77 -47.49 1.73
C LYS A 810 -16.14 -48.58 0.71
N ASN A 811 -15.18 -49.40 0.23
CA ASN A 811 -15.38 -50.42 -0.81
C ASN A 811 -16.12 -49.90 -2.07
N ARG A 812 -15.79 -48.68 -2.53
CA ARG A 812 -16.39 -48.07 -3.71
C ARG A 812 -15.51 -48.23 -4.95
N GLN A 813 -16.10 -48.02 -6.13
CA GLN A 813 -15.38 -47.98 -7.41
C GLN A 813 -14.20 -46.99 -7.33
N MET A 814 -13.02 -47.47 -7.70
CA MET A 814 -11.77 -46.72 -7.60
C MET A 814 -11.67 -45.66 -8.69
N LEU A 815 -11.39 -44.41 -8.29
CA LEU A 815 -10.93 -43.39 -9.23
C LEU A 815 -9.53 -43.71 -9.78
N PRO A 816 -9.20 -43.29 -11.01
CA PRO A 816 -7.84 -43.41 -11.56
C PRO A 816 -6.80 -42.73 -10.66
N GLU A 817 -5.64 -43.38 -10.49
CA GLU A 817 -4.51 -42.82 -9.74
C GLU A 817 -4.00 -41.52 -10.38
N PRO A 818 -3.58 -40.53 -9.58
CA PRO A 818 -2.93 -39.35 -10.12
C PRO A 818 -1.59 -39.71 -10.79
N VAL A 819 -1.33 -39.06 -11.91
CA VAL A 819 -0.07 -39.17 -12.65
C VAL A 819 0.85 -38.03 -12.24
N TYR A 820 2.14 -38.35 -12.12
CA TYR A 820 3.22 -37.44 -11.74
C TYR A 820 4.23 -37.33 -12.87
N GLN A 821 4.82 -36.14 -13.03
CA GLN A 821 5.88 -35.90 -13.99
C GLN A 821 7.25 -36.01 -13.30
N LEU A 822 7.94 -37.13 -13.50
CA LEU A 822 9.31 -37.35 -13.07
C LEU A 822 10.27 -36.71 -14.07
N MET A 823 11.05 -35.72 -13.63
CA MET A 823 11.88 -34.90 -14.50
C MET A 823 13.37 -35.07 -14.14
N ALA A 824 14.20 -35.50 -15.10
CA ALA A 824 15.66 -35.46 -14.98
C ALA A 824 16.27 -34.34 -15.85
N SER A 825 15.67 -34.07 -17.00
CA SER A 825 16.06 -32.98 -17.91
C SER A 825 14.86 -32.55 -18.74
N PRO A 826 14.90 -31.41 -19.46
CA PRO A 826 13.79 -31.01 -20.33
C PRO A 826 13.43 -32.05 -21.40
N ASN A 827 14.39 -32.90 -21.78
CA ASN A 827 14.20 -33.98 -22.77
C ASN A 827 13.95 -35.36 -22.10
N ASP A 828 13.94 -35.43 -20.77
CA ASP A 828 13.75 -36.66 -19.99
C ASP A 828 12.69 -36.39 -18.91
N ILE A 829 11.43 -36.36 -19.35
CA ILE A 829 10.23 -36.19 -18.53
C ILE A 829 9.34 -37.40 -18.74
N GLN A 830 9.05 -38.12 -17.66
CA GLN A 830 8.29 -39.36 -17.67
C GLN A 830 7.03 -39.21 -16.82
N GLU A 831 5.90 -39.65 -17.35
CA GLU A 831 4.63 -39.71 -16.61
C GLU A 831 4.49 -41.07 -15.93
N MET A 832 4.38 -41.06 -14.61
CA MET A 832 4.36 -42.27 -13.78
C MET A 832 3.38 -42.10 -12.62
N THR A 833 2.79 -43.20 -12.14
CA THR A 833 2.04 -43.19 -10.88
C THR A 833 3.00 -43.19 -9.68
N ALA A 834 2.52 -42.78 -8.51
CA ALA A 834 3.32 -42.81 -7.28
C ALA A 834 3.90 -44.20 -6.98
N LYS A 835 3.14 -45.26 -7.28
CA LYS A 835 3.59 -46.65 -7.13
C LYS A 835 4.81 -46.96 -8.01
N GLN A 836 4.72 -46.63 -9.30
CA GLN A 836 5.80 -46.89 -10.26
C GLN A 836 7.07 -46.10 -9.92
N ILE A 837 6.94 -44.87 -9.41
CA ILE A 837 8.08 -44.07 -8.94
C ILE A 837 8.75 -44.76 -7.75
N ASN A 838 7.98 -45.15 -6.73
CA ASN A 838 8.52 -45.77 -5.52
C ASN A 838 9.15 -47.15 -5.76
N GLU A 839 8.75 -47.85 -6.82
CA GLU A 839 9.38 -49.11 -7.24
C GLU A 839 10.82 -48.88 -7.75
N LYS A 840 11.06 -47.84 -8.54
CA LYS A 840 12.33 -47.60 -9.25
C LYS A 840 13.25 -46.56 -8.61
N TYR A 841 12.69 -45.67 -7.79
CA TYR A 841 13.40 -44.51 -7.24
C TYR A 841 13.23 -44.43 -5.72
N ILE A 842 14.19 -43.78 -5.06
CA ILE A 842 14.22 -43.51 -3.62
C ILE A 842 13.97 -42.02 -3.43
N LEU A 843 12.94 -41.67 -2.65
CA LEU A 843 12.69 -40.30 -2.22
C LEU A 843 13.82 -39.88 -1.28
N ILE A 844 14.57 -38.84 -1.65
CA ILE A 844 15.67 -38.31 -0.83
C ILE A 844 15.28 -37.04 -0.09
N ASN A 845 14.34 -36.26 -0.62
CA ASN A 845 13.88 -35.04 0.05
C ASN A 845 12.52 -34.56 -0.49
N GLU A 846 11.84 -33.72 0.28
CA GLU A 846 10.63 -33.01 -0.13
C GLU A 846 10.79 -31.52 0.18
N LEU A 847 10.63 -30.70 -0.85
CA LEU A 847 10.79 -29.24 -0.77
C LEU A 847 9.43 -28.58 -0.76
N ASN A 848 9.18 -27.77 0.26
CA ASN A 848 8.13 -26.77 0.21
C ASN A 848 8.60 -25.54 -0.56
N ARG A 849 7.68 -24.69 -1.03
CA ARG A 849 8.04 -23.36 -1.53
C ARG A 849 8.76 -22.56 -0.44
N SER A 850 9.74 -21.74 -0.83
CA SER A 850 10.58 -20.95 0.08
C SER A 850 11.41 -21.78 1.06
N SER A 851 11.68 -23.05 0.76
CA SER A 851 12.67 -23.83 1.51
C SER A 851 14.07 -23.36 1.18
N LEU A 852 14.94 -23.23 2.18
CA LEU A 852 16.34 -22.86 1.96
C LEU A 852 17.12 -24.08 1.45
N LEU A 853 17.83 -23.91 0.35
CA LEU A 853 18.57 -24.96 -0.35
C LEU A 853 20.03 -24.57 -0.52
N GLU A 854 20.92 -25.51 -0.25
CA GLU A 854 22.30 -25.48 -0.75
C GLU A 854 22.38 -26.40 -1.98
N ILE A 855 22.66 -25.82 -3.14
CA ILE A 855 22.78 -26.54 -4.40
C ILE A 855 24.25 -26.55 -4.82
N GLU A 856 24.78 -27.74 -5.12
CA GLU A 856 26.04 -27.90 -5.84
C GLU A 856 25.71 -28.27 -7.28
N LYS A 857 26.18 -27.46 -8.23
CA LYS A 857 26.04 -27.70 -9.66
C LYS A 857 27.06 -28.71 -10.17
N THR A 858 26.81 -29.26 -11.35
CA THR A 858 27.74 -30.18 -12.03
C THR A 858 29.08 -29.53 -12.40
N ASP A 859 29.12 -28.21 -12.58
CA ASP A 859 30.34 -27.41 -12.77
C ASP A 859 31.10 -27.12 -11.45
N GLY A 860 30.66 -27.68 -10.33
CA GLY A 860 31.28 -27.54 -9.01
C GLY A 860 30.88 -26.27 -8.25
N LYS A 861 30.14 -25.35 -8.86
CA LYS A 861 29.69 -24.12 -8.19
C LYS A 861 28.62 -24.44 -7.16
N LYS A 862 28.70 -23.77 -6.00
CA LYS A 862 27.73 -23.89 -4.92
C LYS A 862 26.95 -22.60 -4.76
N CYS A 863 25.67 -22.71 -4.50
CA CYS A 863 24.82 -21.58 -4.18
C CYS A 863 23.83 -21.91 -3.07
N LEU A 864 23.48 -20.89 -2.30
CA LEU A 864 22.42 -20.96 -1.30
C LEU A 864 21.24 -20.15 -1.83
N VAL A 865 20.07 -20.77 -1.93
CA VAL A 865 18.89 -20.20 -2.61
C VAL A 865 17.60 -20.61 -1.90
N TYR A 866 16.52 -19.86 -2.12
CA TYR A 866 15.19 -20.33 -1.73
C TYR A 866 14.52 -21.07 -2.89
N SER A 867 13.78 -22.13 -2.59
CA SER A 867 13.06 -22.93 -3.60
C SER A 867 11.77 -22.25 -4.10
N GLY A 868 11.48 -22.42 -5.38
CA GLY A 868 10.20 -22.11 -6.00
C GLY A 868 9.49 -23.36 -6.53
N GLY A 869 8.71 -23.18 -7.60
CA GLY A 869 8.07 -24.29 -8.31
C GLY A 869 9.03 -25.03 -9.25
N LEU A 870 8.60 -26.18 -9.74
CA LEU A 870 9.30 -26.94 -10.78
C LEU A 870 8.42 -27.05 -12.02
N SER A 871 8.97 -26.72 -13.19
CA SER A 871 8.31 -26.98 -14.47
C SER A 871 9.31 -27.26 -15.57
N ASN A 872 9.03 -28.24 -16.44
CA ASN A 872 9.89 -28.60 -17.57
C ASN A 872 11.37 -28.80 -17.19
N ALA A 873 11.61 -29.52 -16.08
CA ALA A 873 12.92 -29.74 -15.45
C ALA A 873 13.69 -28.45 -15.09
N LYS A 874 12.99 -27.33 -14.90
CA LYS A 874 13.53 -26.05 -14.40
C LYS A 874 13.01 -25.83 -13.00
N LEU A 875 13.88 -26.00 -12.01
CA LEU A 875 13.61 -25.63 -10.62
C LEU A 875 13.74 -24.12 -10.51
N GLU A 876 12.65 -23.44 -10.23
CA GLU A 876 12.67 -22.02 -9.89
C GLU A 876 13.39 -21.83 -8.56
N VAL A 877 14.25 -20.82 -8.51
CA VAL A 877 15.01 -20.45 -7.32
C VAL A 877 14.91 -18.95 -7.10
N TYR A 878 14.92 -18.54 -5.84
CA TYR A 878 14.87 -17.14 -5.46
C TYR A 878 16.15 -16.73 -4.74
N SER A 879 16.58 -15.51 -5.01
CA SER A 879 17.65 -14.82 -4.31
C SER A 879 17.39 -14.78 -2.80
N LEU A 880 18.46 -14.86 -2.02
CA LEU A 880 18.44 -14.65 -0.57
C LEU A 880 18.03 -13.22 -0.21
N LEU A 881 18.47 -12.24 -1.01
CA LEU A 881 18.29 -10.81 -0.75
C LEU A 881 17.10 -10.21 -1.50
N GLY A 882 16.77 -10.76 -2.67
CA GLY A 882 15.65 -10.34 -3.51
C GLY A 882 16.06 -9.76 -4.88
N ASP A 883 17.30 -9.31 -5.03
CA ASP A 883 17.80 -8.58 -6.22
C ASP A 883 18.63 -9.42 -7.19
N ASN A 884 18.77 -10.72 -6.92
CA ASN A 884 19.47 -11.72 -7.74
C ASN A 884 20.99 -11.51 -7.90
N TYR A 885 21.61 -10.54 -7.21
CA TYR A 885 23.07 -10.36 -7.30
C TYR A 885 23.84 -11.53 -6.68
N ASP A 886 23.32 -12.13 -5.62
CA ASP A 886 23.82 -13.36 -5.01
C ASP A 886 23.80 -14.55 -5.98
N LEU A 887 22.72 -14.68 -6.77
CA LEU A 887 22.57 -15.73 -7.79
C LEU A 887 23.53 -15.52 -8.97
N ALA A 888 23.71 -14.26 -9.40
CA ALA A 888 24.64 -13.92 -10.47
C ALA A 888 26.09 -14.18 -10.03
N THR A 889 26.44 -13.78 -8.81
CA THR A 889 27.78 -13.95 -8.24
C THR A 889 28.14 -15.42 -8.05
N SER A 890 27.17 -16.25 -7.65
CA SER A 890 27.34 -17.69 -7.54
C SER A 890 27.30 -18.43 -8.88
N GLY A 891 27.06 -17.74 -10.00
CA GLY A 891 27.04 -18.31 -11.35
C GLY A 891 25.82 -19.20 -11.62
N VAL A 892 24.73 -18.98 -10.88
CA VAL A 892 23.42 -19.62 -11.12
C VAL A 892 22.76 -19.03 -12.34
N ILE A 893 22.81 -17.69 -12.45
CA ILE A 893 22.31 -16.91 -13.58
C ILE A 893 23.43 -16.03 -14.15
N GLY A 894 23.32 -15.64 -15.42
CA GLY A 894 24.32 -14.79 -16.07
C GLY A 894 24.19 -13.28 -15.75
N SER A 895 23.03 -12.84 -15.25
CA SER A 895 22.73 -11.44 -14.97
C SER A 895 21.69 -11.32 -13.85
N PRO A 896 21.77 -10.32 -12.95
CA PRO A 896 20.76 -10.09 -11.91
C PRO A 896 19.41 -9.61 -12.48
N LYS A 897 19.39 -9.07 -13.72
CA LYS A 897 18.17 -8.52 -14.36
C LYS A 897 17.22 -9.58 -14.93
N VAL A 898 17.36 -10.84 -14.52
CA VAL A 898 16.51 -11.93 -15.01
C VAL A 898 15.19 -11.91 -14.24
N GLU A 899 14.06 -11.93 -14.97
CA GLU A 899 12.73 -11.95 -14.36
C GLU A 899 12.48 -13.21 -13.53
N ARG A 900 13.01 -14.36 -13.98
CA ARG A 900 12.84 -15.65 -13.31
C ARG A 900 14.13 -16.46 -13.30
N ALA A 901 14.74 -16.62 -12.13
CA ALA A 901 15.92 -17.44 -11.95
C ALA A 901 15.55 -18.93 -11.86
N VAL A 902 16.26 -19.77 -12.61
CA VAL A 902 16.01 -21.22 -12.67
C VAL A 902 17.31 -22.01 -12.66
N VAL A 903 17.26 -23.19 -12.06
CA VAL A 903 18.30 -24.23 -12.13
C VAL A 903 17.73 -25.43 -12.86
N TYR A 904 18.42 -25.89 -13.90
CA TYR A 904 18.03 -27.11 -14.60
C TYR A 904 18.38 -28.35 -13.76
N VAL A 905 17.46 -29.31 -13.67
CA VAL A 905 17.63 -30.52 -12.84
C VAL A 905 18.91 -31.29 -13.22
N ASN A 906 19.21 -31.44 -14.50
CA ASN A 906 20.42 -32.12 -14.99
C ASN A 906 21.73 -31.38 -14.65
N ASN A 907 21.66 -30.11 -14.26
CA ASN A 907 22.82 -29.34 -13.81
C ASN A 907 23.00 -29.42 -12.28
N VAL A 908 22.13 -30.10 -11.55
CA VAL A 908 22.23 -30.29 -10.09
C VAL A 908 23.03 -31.57 -9.81
N LYS A 909 24.16 -31.43 -9.10
CA LYS A 909 24.96 -32.55 -8.62
C LYS A 909 24.52 -32.99 -7.22
N THR A 910 24.33 -32.04 -6.31
CA THR A 910 23.75 -32.30 -4.99
C THR A 910 22.80 -31.18 -4.57
N ILE A 911 21.83 -31.52 -3.71
CA ILE A 911 20.88 -30.59 -3.13
C ILE A 911 20.70 -30.93 -1.66
N LYS A 912 20.90 -29.97 -0.78
CA LYS A 912 20.71 -30.10 0.67
C LYS A 912 19.70 -29.08 1.14
N VAL A 913 18.69 -29.53 1.87
CA VAL A 913 17.75 -28.63 2.53
C VAL A 913 18.40 -28.13 3.82
N ARG A 914 18.42 -26.81 3.98
CA ARG A 914 18.93 -26.12 5.16
C ARG A 914 17.77 -25.55 5.96
N SER A 915 17.97 -25.41 7.27
CA SER A 915 17.03 -24.71 8.13
C SER A 915 17.50 -23.28 8.34
N ILE A 916 16.54 -22.35 8.48
CA ILE A 916 16.82 -20.97 8.86
C ILE A 916 15.90 -20.56 10.00
N SER A 917 16.49 -20.02 11.06
CA SER A 917 15.74 -19.49 12.20
C SER A 917 15.04 -18.17 11.84
N PRO A 918 14.04 -17.73 12.62
CA PRO A 918 13.43 -16.40 12.45
C PRO A 918 14.43 -15.24 12.52
N LEU A 919 15.61 -15.44 13.11
CA LEU A 919 16.69 -14.45 13.20
C LEU A 919 17.68 -14.52 12.02
N GLY A 920 17.41 -15.34 11.00
CA GLY A 920 18.27 -15.45 9.82
C GLY A 920 19.53 -16.31 10.02
N ILE A 921 19.61 -17.08 11.11
CA ILE A 921 20.72 -18.01 11.39
C ILE A 921 20.44 -19.35 10.71
N ILE A 922 21.39 -19.83 9.92
CA ILE A 922 21.30 -21.09 9.17
C ILE A 922 21.85 -22.25 10.01
N SER A 923 21.14 -23.39 10.01
CA SER A 923 21.59 -24.68 10.56
C SER A 923 21.35 -25.84 9.60
#